data_AF-A0A1V9Z745-F1
#
_entry.id   AF-A0A1V9Z745-F1
#
_cell.length_a   1.000
_cell.length_b   1.000
_cell.length_c   1.000
_cell.angle_alpha   90.00
_cell.angle_beta   90.00
_cell.angle_gamma   90.00
#
_symmetry.space_group_name_H-M   'P 1'
#
loop_
_entity.id
_entity.type
_entity.pdbx_description
1 polymer ?
#
loop_
_entity_poly.entity_id
_entity_poly.type
_entity_poly.pdbx_seq_one_letter_code
_entity_poly.pdbx_strand_id
1 'polypeptide(L)'
;MATRSAYDDGPVDRDSLRIERDVMNMLPFLEYLVDLPDVSRSVLYRQQFIDLLDEYASSRRSSPQFSNWWSWIADRDEGSRIVSYRLHEMGMVDGDGSPAAPFAWIFSAIHRTIQARGKGLVLKAPLRYHEAINYDVVMFTKYAFSNLTKRQPYYISKIEQELRFRLPNYIDSDSYIASLVQQMERHPELEISTDRQGLVFFRLRSNVHVKPPLPYTTAAAEYLNEALNCLQRDEAYPISHIIDKVRSSRLEGCAQDAYIARVIERLQRDGRLQFHEGPTFERSYFTFLRRDGGPSLLTTPAPGPPGIMAAPNMPHPGEAAIEKLTAAALKSLEKVQFFAAPYIRGEAKKMLPVNWTVDDFFAYITDGMQADLRLQYSESRTGQGQYSLASSVTVEEAAAKLTRRTLQLASIGLSLPLANIYSQAYGVAPPNWILDDYVQAILGHMCQNPVVMYNPTERCVARNPAVPVAAPVEATPASGGLKDRLPKKALSVKLAIADFSALALDLLQFVPIFAVSFLHEETKKCLPPQWTHEAYIHRVVQGMKQNPLLRLEQDEKGRAYFCRAADADTTPTHAPPTKDDEPPQKRAKKALPAITPAMAWTEPRPVAFPSDVVPRAMDLETDDTKLQAHRKALVDAGTPPSDVMDDARRQYLPPRAIPLDLVAMD
;
A
#
# COMPACT_ATOMS: atom_id res chain seq x y z
N MET A 1 -11.20 -39.79 -40.15
CA MET A 1 -11.23 -38.90 -38.97
C MET A 1 -11.09 -37.47 -39.48
N ALA A 2 -12.19 -36.71 -39.51
CA ALA A 2 -12.18 -35.34 -40.01
C ALA A 2 -11.70 -34.38 -38.92
N THR A 3 -10.65 -33.62 -39.21
CA THR A 3 -10.14 -32.53 -38.38
C THR A 3 -11.14 -31.38 -38.39
N ARG A 4 -11.81 -31.16 -37.25
CA ARG A 4 -12.68 -29.99 -37.05
C ARG A 4 -11.84 -28.71 -37.12
N SER A 5 -12.36 -27.74 -37.86
CA SER A 5 -11.78 -26.41 -38.06
C SER A 5 -11.77 -25.62 -36.74
N ALA A 6 -10.62 -25.02 -36.39
CA ALA A 6 -10.41 -24.22 -35.18
C ALA A 6 -11.14 -22.85 -35.16
N TYR A 7 -12.08 -22.63 -36.08
CA TYR A 7 -12.85 -21.39 -36.22
C TYR A 7 -14.35 -21.58 -35.98
N ASP A 8 -14.76 -22.77 -35.55
CA ASP A 8 -16.17 -23.11 -35.25
C ASP A 8 -16.39 -23.32 -33.74
N ASP A 9 -15.51 -22.76 -32.91
CA ASP A 9 -15.75 -22.62 -31.48
C ASP A 9 -16.65 -21.38 -31.30
N GLY A 10 -17.89 -21.61 -30.87
CA GLY A 10 -18.87 -20.55 -30.61
C GLY A 10 -18.33 -19.45 -29.68
N PRO A 11 -19.08 -18.34 -29.51
CA PRO A 11 -18.64 -17.23 -28.67
C PRO A 11 -18.16 -17.75 -27.32
N VAL A 12 -16.88 -17.48 -27.02
CA VAL A 12 -16.22 -17.93 -25.78
C VAL A 12 -17.14 -17.62 -24.61
N ASP A 13 -17.52 -18.66 -23.87
CA ASP A 13 -18.34 -18.51 -22.69
C ASP A 13 -17.65 -17.53 -21.74
N ARG A 14 -18.22 -16.32 -21.60
CA ARG A 14 -17.61 -15.22 -20.84
C ARG A 14 -17.39 -15.62 -19.39
N ASP A 15 -18.17 -16.56 -18.85
CA ASP A 15 -18.02 -17.05 -17.49
C ASP A 15 -16.79 -17.96 -17.29
N SER A 16 -16.18 -18.45 -18.38
CA SER A 16 -14.92 -19.18 -18.32
C SER A 16 -13.71 -18.25 -18.14
N LEU A 17 -13.84 -16.96 -18.49
CA LEU A 17 -12.75 -16.00 -18.42
C LEU A 17 -12.37 -15.70 -16.97
N ARG A 18 -11.07 -15.82 -16.66
CA ARG A 18 -10.48 -15.58 -15.35
C ARG A 18 -9.64 -14.31 -15.35
N ILE A 19 -10.03 -13.34 -14.55
CA ILE A 19 -9.38 -12.03 -14.44
C ILE A 19 -8.68 -11.95 -13.08
N GLU A 20 -7.36 -11.74 -13.07
CA GLU A 20 -6.61 -11.59 -11.82
C GLU A 20 -6.94 -10.28 -11.10
N ARG A 21 -7.20 -10.37 -9.79
CA ARG A 21 -7.43 -9.22 -8.90
C ARG A 21 -6.70 -9.37 -7.57
N ASP A 22 -6.33 -8.22 -7.02
CA ASP A 22 -5.65 -8.08 -5.74
C ASP A 22 -6.64 -8.23 -4.57
N VAL A 23 -6.97 -9.45 -4.18
CA VAL A 23 -8.09 -9.73 -3.25
C VAL A 23 -7.73 -9.56 -1.77
N MET A 24 -6.45 -9.65 -1.39
CA MET A 24 -6.02 -9.53 0.01
C MET A 24 -4.65 -8.88 0.13
N ASN A 25 -4.50 -7.95 1.09
CA ASN A 25 -3.18 -7.63 1.62
C ASN A 25 -2.80 -8.71 2.63
N MET A 26 -1.71 -9.44 2.36
CA MET A 26 -1.28 -10.55 3.20
C MET A 26 -0.78 -10.08 4.57
N LEU A 27 -0.28 -8.84 4.69
CA LEU A 27 0.34 -8.39 5.94
C LEU A 27 -0.61 -8.41 7.14
N PRO A 28 -1.83 -7.83 7.10
CA PRO A 28 -2.79 -7.95 8.20
C PRO A 28 -3.17 -9.39 8.54
N PHE A 29 -3.19 -10.29 7.54
CA PHE A 29 -3.46 -11.71 7.76
C PHE A 29 -2.31 -12.39 8.51
N LEU A 30 -1.06 -12.11 8.12
CA LEU A 30 0.12 -12.66 8.79
C LEU A 30 0.25 -12.14 10.23
N GLU A 31 -0.05 -10.86 10.46
CA GLU A 31 -0.12 -10.27 11.80
C GLU A 31 -1.24 -10.92 12.64
N TYR A 32 -2.38 -11.22 12.01
CA TYR A 32 -3.44 -11.99 12.65
C TYR A 32 -2.96 -13.39 13.05
N LEU A 33 -2.28 -14.13 12.17
CA LEU A 33 -1.74 -15.46 12.48
C LEU A 33 -0.75 -15.46 13.65
N VAL A 34 0.10 -14.43 13.75
CA VAL A 34 1.05 -14.30 14.85
C VAL A 34 0.35 -14.04 16.18
N ASP A 35 -0.78 -13.33 16.17
CA ASP A 35 -1.50 -12.98 17.39
C ASP A 35 -2.46 -14.09 17.86
N LEU A 36 -2.66 -15.14 17.06
CA LEU A 36 -3.43 -16.31 17.45
C LEU A 36 -2.74 -17.10 18.58
N PRO A 37 -3.51 -17.66 19.53
CA PRO A 37 -2.98 -18.53 20.58
C PRO A 37 -2.38 -19.81 19.99
N ASP A 38 -1.45 -20.46 20.69
CA ASP A 38 -0.72 -21.64 20.18
C ASP A 38 -1.63 -22.79 19.69
N VAL A 39 -2.81 -22.95 20.29
CA VAL A 39 -3.82 -23.96 19.89
C VAL A 39 -4.44 -23.63 18.53
N SER A 40 -4.52 -22.35 18.16
CA SER A 40 -4.97 -21.90 16.84
C SER A 40 -3.83 -21.86 15.81
N ARG A 41 -2.57 -22.02 16.25
CA ARG A 41 -1.40 -22.15 15.36
C ARG A 41 -1.21 -23.58 14.84
N SER A 42 -1.90 -24.56 15.42
CA SER A 42 -1.91 -25.96 14.97
C SER A 42 -2.99 -26.24 13.92
N VAL A 43 -3.25 -25.28 13.03
CA VAL A 43 -4.04 -25.56 11.82
C VAL A 43 -3.21 -26.48 10.93
N LEU A 44 -3.56 -27.78 10.96
CA LEU A 44 -2.84 -28.85 10.29
C LEU A 44 -3.55 -29.28 9.00
N TYR A 45 -4.88 -29.20 8.95
CA TYR A 45 -5.64 -29.76 7.83
C TYR A 45 -6.41 -28.70 7.05
N ARG A 46 -6.77 -29.03 5.81
CA ARG A 46 -7.47 -28.13 4.89
C ARG A 46 -8.75 -27.51 5.48
N GLN A 47 -9.59 -28.31 6.13
CA GLN A 47 -10.83 -27.81 6.74
C GLN A 47 -10.55 -26.78 7.83
N GLN A 48 -9.59 -27.07 8.73
CA GLN A 48 -9.18 -26.13 9.77
C GLN A 48 -8.63 -24.82 9.18
N PHE A 49 -7.98 -24.90 8.01
CA PHE A 49 -7.50 -23.71 7.32
C PHE A 49 -8.65 -22.89 6.71
N ILE A 50 -9.69 -23.53 6.18
CA ILE A 50 -10.93 -22.85 5.77
C ILE A 50 -11.58 -22.16 6.96
N ASP A 51 -11.74 -22.86 8.08
CA ASP A 51 -12.35 -22.31 9.30
C ASP A 51 -11.56 -21.09 9.82
N LEU A 52 -10.22 -21.16 9.76
CA LEU A 52 -9.33 -20.04 10.10
C LEU A 52 -9.51 -18.84 9.14
N LEU A 53 -9.72 -19.08 7.85
CA LEU A 53 -9.98 -18.01 6.87
C LEU A 53 -11.38 -17.41 7.06
N ASP A 54 -12.38 -18.20 7.46
CA ASP A 54 -13.72 -17.71 7.83
C ASP A 54 -13.67 -16.83 9.10
N GLU A 55 -12.92 -17.26 10.12
CA GLU A 55 -12.67 -16.48 11.32
C GLU A 55 -11.96 -15.17 10.98
N TYR A 56 -10.89 -15.24 10.17
CA TYR A 56 -10.17 -14.05 9.73
C TYR A 56 -11.06 -13.13 8.91
N ALA A 57 -11.88 -13.65 7.97
CA ALA A 57 -12.79 -12.87 7.14
C ALA A 57 -13.82 -12.07 7.96
N SER A 58 -14.22 -12.62 9.11
CA SER A 58 -15.14 -12.02 10.08
C SER A 58 -14.44 -11.11 11.10
N SER A 59 -13.10 -11.18 11.19
CA SER A 59 -12.32 -10.39 12.13
C SER A 59 -12.26 -8.91 11.73
N ARG A 60 -12.05 -8.03 12.73
CA ARG A 60 -11.82 -6.59 12.49
C ARG A 60 -10.52 -6.28 11.74
N ARG A 61 -9.61 -7.25 11.66
CA ARG A 61 -8.33 -7.12 10.94
C ARG A 61 -8.44 -7.42 9.46
N SER A 62 -9.52 -8.12 9.06
CA SER A 62 -9.81 -8.42 7.67
C SER A 62 -9.88 -7.14 6.83
N SER A 63 -9.20 -7.15 5.70
CA SER A 63 -9.46 -6.13 4.69
C SER A 63 -10.87 -6.34 4.10
N PRO A 64 -11.67 -5.29 3.87
CA PRO A 64 -12.97 -5.43 3.21
C PRO A 64 -12.90 -6.14 1.86
N GLN A 65 -11.79 -5.97 1.13
CA GLN A 65 -11.54 -6.66 -0.13
C GLN A 65 -11.53 -8.19 0.04
N PHE A 66 -10.80 -8.69 1.04
CA PHE A 66 -10.73 -10.12 1.32
C PHE A 66 -12.06 -10.66 1.81
N SER A 67 -12.70 -10.00 2.78
CA SER A 67 -14.00 -10.44 3.32
C SER A 67 -15.06 -10.56 2.22
N ASN A 68 -15.14 -9.56 1.32
CA ASN A 68 -16.05 -9.58 0.18
C ASN A 68 -15.70 -10.67 -0.82
N TRP A 69 -14.43 -10.75 -1.25
CA TRP A 69 -13.99 -11.81 -2.15
C TRP A 69 -14.30 -13.19 -1.59
N TRP A 70 -13.93 -13.44 -0.34
CA TRP A 70 -14.22 -14.67 0.36
C TRP A 70 -15.73 -14.93 0.34
N SER A 71 -16.58 -13.96 0.65
CA SER A 71 -18.04 -14.15 0.61
C SER A 71 -18.62 -14.52 -0.77
N TRP A 72 -17.94 -14.19 -1.87
CA TRP A 72 -18.40 -14.46 -3.23
C TRP A 72 -17.96 -15.82 -3.77
N ILE A 73 -16.88 -16.39 -3.23
CA ILE A 73 -16.40 -17.70 -3.65
C ILE A 73 -17.42 -18.75 -3.22
N ALA A 74 -18.00 -19.45 -4.20
CA ALA A 74 -18.94 -20.54 -3.94
C ALA A 74 -18.24 -21.78 -3.35
N ASP A 75 -17.01 -22.06 -3.80
CA ASP A 75 -16.21 -23.20 -3.35
C ASP A 75 -15.07 -22.76 -2.42
N ARG A 76 -15.27 -22.98 -1.11
CA ARG A 76 -14.26 -22.63 -0.09
C ARG A 76 -12.92 -23.34 -0.30
N ASP A 77 -12.92 -24.53 -0.91
CA ASP A 77 -11.69 -25.25 -1.22
C ASP A 77 -10.88 -24.56 -2.33
N GLU A 78 -11.53 -23.99 -3.34
CA GLU A 78 -10.87 -23.18 -4.38
C GLU A 78 -10.19 -21.95 -3.76
N GLY A 79 -10.92 -21.22 -2.91
CA GLY A 79 -10.39 -20.07 -2.19
C GLY A 79 -9.21 -20.45 -1.29
N SER A 80 -9.36 -21.51 -0.50
CA SER A 80 -8.31 -22.04 0.38
C SER A 80 -7.05 -22.42 -0.40
N ARG A 81 -7.19 -23.07 -1.56
CA ARG A 81 -6.09 -23.45 -2.44
C ARG A 81 -5.33 -22.24 -2.99
N ILE A 82 -6.05 -21.17 -3.35
CA ILE A 82 -5.42 -19.92 -3.83
C ILE A 82 -4.57 -19.29 -2.71
N VAL A 83 -5.11 -19.23 -1.49
CA VAL A 83 -4.38 -18.67 -0.34
C VAL A 83 -3.18 -19.54 0.03
N SER A 84 -3.36 -20.87 0.14
CA SER A 84 -2.29 -21.80 0.51
C SER A 84 -1.17 -21.82 -0.53
N TYR A 85 -1.51 -21.86 -1.82
CA TYR A 85 -0.53 -21.77 -2.90
C TYR A 85 0.32 -20.50 -2.78
N ARG A 86 -0.30 -19.35 -2.48
CA ARG A 86 0.44 -18.12 -2.27
C ARG A 86 1.33 -18.16 -1.03
N LEU A 87 0.87 -18.76 0.07
CA LEU A 87 1.67 -18.94 1.28
C LEU A 87 2.88 -19.87 1.04
N HIS A 88 2.72 -20.90 0.20
CA HIS A 88 3.83 -21.76 -0.26
C HIS A 88 4.85 -20.99 -1.10
N GLU A 89 4.40 -20.20 -2.08
CA GLU A 89 5.31 -19.36 -2.90
C GLU A 89 6.13 -18.40 -2.03
N MET A 90 5.56 -17.98 -0.90
CA MET A 90 6.22 -17.10 0.07
C MET A 90 7.09 -17.85 1.10
N GLY A 91 7.12 -19.18 1.06
CA GLY A 91 7.85 -20.02 2.02
C GLY A 91 7.35 -19.87 3.45
N MET A 92 6.04 -19.67 3.63
CA MET A 92 5.40 -19.46 4.93
C MET A 92 4.72 -20.71 5.47
N VAL A 93 4.35 -21.63 4.59
CA VAL A 93 3.73 -22.89 4.93
C VAL A 93 4.34 -23.99 4.06
N ASP A 94 4.53 -25.17 4.66
CA ASP A 94 4.83 -26.42 3.97
C ASP A 94 3.61 -27.38 4.08
N GLY A 95 3.55 -28.41 3.24
CA GLY A 95 2.42 -29.36 3.18
C GLY A 95 1.15 -28.79 2.53
N ASP A 96 0.31 -29.64 1.94
CA ASP A 96 -0.87 -29.23 1.18
C ASP A 96 -2.19 -29.26 1.98
N GLY A 97 -2.08 -29.51 3.29
CA GLY A 97 -3.20 -29.65 4.22
C GLY A 97 -3.91 -31.00 4.11
N SER A 98 -3.36 -31.96 3.36
CA SER A 98 -3.86 -33.34 3.31
C SER A 98 -3.46 -34.12 4.57
N PRO A 99 -4.11 -35.26 4.86
CA PRO A 99 -3.68 -36.13 5.95
C PRO A 99 -2.24 -36.63 5.84
N ALA A 100 -1.72 -36.77 4.62
CA ALA A 100 -0.35 -37.21 4.37
C ALA A 100 0.69 -36.08 4.48
N ALA A 101 0.27 -34.83 4.24
CA ALA A 101 1.11 -33.65 4.28
C ALA A 101 0.34 -32.46 4.91
N PRO A 102 0.14 -32.48 6.24
CA PRO A 102 -0.54 -31.38 6.92
C PRO A 102 0.22 -30.07 6.78
N PHE A 103 -0.48 -28.94 6.90
CA PHE A 103 0.12 -27.63 6.89
C PHE A 103 1.11 -27.47 8.05
N ALA A 104 2.34 -27.11 7.71
CA ALA A 104 3.42 -26.82 8.65
C ALA A 104 3.84 -25.36 8.51
N TRP A 105 3.44 -24.54 9.48
CA TRP A 105 3.71 -23.09 9.48
C TRP A 105 5.18 -22.77 9.80
N ILE A 106 5.81 -21.97 8.94
CA ILE A 106 7.19 -21.50 9.11
C ILE A 106 7.17 -20.10 9.72
N PHE A 107 6.89 -20.01 11.03
CA PHE A 107 6.74 -18.71 11.72
C PHE A 107 7.97 -17.80 11.64
N SER A 108 9.18 -18.36 11.53
CA SER A 108 10.40 -17.58 11.32
C SER A 108 10.39 -16.85 9.96
N ALA A 109 9.77 -17.42 8.92
CA ALA A 109 9.55 -16.74 7.64
C ALA A 109 8.47 -15.66 7.79
N ILE A 110 7.34 -15.99 8.43
CA ILE A 110 6.24 -15.05 8.68
C ILE A 110 6.73 -13.80 9.43
N HIS A 111 7.44 -13.97 10.53
CA HIS A 111 7.99 -12.85 11.31
C HIS A 111 8.96 -11.99 10.50
N ARG A 112 9.86 -12.61 9.72
CA ARG A 112 10.77 -11.86 8.85
C ARG A 112 10.01 -11.04 7.80
N THR A 113 8.96 -11.59 7.21
CA THR A 113 8.13 -10.88 6.24
C THR A 113 7.36 -9.71 6.86
N ILE A 114 6.79 -9.89 8.06
CA ILE A 114 6.13 -8.82 8.82
C ILE A 114 7.13 -7.69 9.12
N GLN A 115 8.33 -8.03 9.61
CA GLN A 115 9.39 -7.07 9.93
C GLN A 115 9.87 -6.31 8.70
N ALA A 116 9.99 -6.98 7.55
CA ALA A 116 10.43 -6.35 6.31
C ALA A 116 9.43 -5.30 5.78
N ARG A 117 8.16 -5.34 6.21
CA ARG A 117 7.07 -4.45 5.76
C ARG A 117 7.08 -4.25 4.23
N GLY A 118 7.38 -5.33 3.50
CA GLY A 118 7.60 -5.26 2.06
C GLY A 118 6.36 -4.73 1.33
N LYS A 119 6.57 -3.79 0.41
CA LYS A 119 5.53 -3.46 -0.59
C LYS A 119 5.35 -4.69 -1.49
N GLY A 120 4.12 -5.07 -1.80
CA GLY A 120 3.81 -6.20 -2.70
C GLY A 120 3.38 -7.49 -2.02
N LEU A 121 3.08 -7.47 -0.71
CA LEU A 121 2.43 -8.57 0.00
C LEU A 121 0.95 -8.64 -0.34
N VAL A 122 0.63 -8.93 -1.59
CA VAL A 122 -0.74 -8.98 -2.11
C VAL A 122 -1.03 -10.37 -2.64
N LEU A 123 -2.19 -10.90 -2.26
CA LEU A 123 -2.78 -12.10 -2.84
C LEU A 123 -3.51 -11.72 -4.12
N LYS A 124 -3.11 -12.33 -5.23
CA LYS A 124 -3.87 -12.27 -6.47
C LYS A 124 -4.74 -13.51 -6.57
N ALA A 125 -6.01 -13.32 -6.88
CA ALA A 125 -6.93 -14.41 -7.16
C ALA A 125 -7.48 -14.27 -8.59
N PRO A 126 -7.56 -15.36 -9.36
CA PRO A 126 -8.27 -15.38 -10.63
C PRO A 126 -9.78 -15.39 -10.37
N LEU A 127 -10.46 -14.28 -10.68
CA LEU A 127 -11.91 -14.15 -10.51
C LEU A 127 -12.62 -14.44 -11.83
N ARG A 128 -13.81 -15.02 -11.77
CA ARG A 128 -14.70 -15.10 -12.95
C ARG A 128 -15.05 -13.70 -13.42
N TYR A 129 -15.43 -13.55 -14.69
CA TYR A 129 -15.78 -12.25 -15.27
C TYR A 129 -16.78 -11.45 -14.40
N HIS A 130 -17.88 -12.07 -13.97
CA HIS A 130 -18.89 -11.40 -13.13
C HIS A 130 -18.40 -11.13 -11.69
N GLU A 131 -17.59 -12.03 -11.10
CA GLU A 131 -16.98 -11.82 -9.79
C GLU A 131 -15.97 -10.66 -9.81
N ALA A 132 -15.20 -10.54 -10.88
CA ALA A 132 -14.27 -9.44 -11.09
C ALA A 132 -15.00 -8.10 -11.21
N ILE A 133 -16.15 -8.06 -11.89
CA ILE A 133 -16.99 -6.86 -11.94
C ILE A 133 -17.50 -6.51 -10.55
N ASN A 134 -18.05 -7.47 -9.79
CA ASN A 134 -18.53 -7.20 -8.43
C ASN A 134 -17.41 -6.69 -7.52
N TYR A 135 -16.22 -7.28 -7.64
CA TYR A 135 -15.00 -6.82 -6.95
C TYR A 135 -14.68 -5.37 -7.28
N ASP A 136 -14.62 -5.05 -8.57
CA ASP A 136 -14.30 -3.71 -9.05
C ASP A 136 -15.42 -2.71 -8.66
N VAL A 137 -16.70 -3.09 -8.68
CA VAL A 137 -17.82 -2.23 -8.25
C VAL A 137 -17.59 -1.78 -6.81
N VAL A 138 -17.29 -2.70 -5.89
CA VAL A 138 -17.07 -2.33 -4.48
C VAL A 138 -15.85 -1.43 -4.33
N MET A 139 -14.75 -1.75 -5.02
CA MET A 139 -13.51 -0.97 -4.97
C MET A 139 -13.72 0.47 -5.49
N PHE A 140 -14.25 0.61 -6.71
CA PHE A 140 -14.45 1.90 -7.35
C PHE A 140 -15.56 2.71 -6.69
N THR A 141 -16.59 2.06 -6.13
CA THR A 141 -17.61 2.74 -5.30
C THR A 141 -16.99 3.34 -4.05
N LYS A 142 -16.12 2.60 -3.35
CA LYS A 142 -15.38 3.14 -2.19
C LYS A 142 -14.47 4.31 -2.57
N TYR A 143 -13.80 4.24 -3.72
CA TYR A 143 -13.02 5.36 -4.24
C TYR A 143 -13.89 6.56 -4.62
N ALA A 144 -15.05 6.34 -5.24
CA ALA A 144 -16.01 7.39 -5.54
C ALA A 144 -16.43 8.11 -4.26
N PHE A 145 -16.87 7.39 -3.23
CA PHE A 145 -17.22 7.98 -1.93
C PHE A 145 -16.08 8.77 -1.31
N SER A 146 -14.86 8.22 -1.30
CA SER A 146 -13.71 8.94 -0.73
C SER A 146 -13.41 10.26 -1.45
N ASN A 147 -13.63 10.36 -2.77
CA ASN A 147 -13.42 11.61 -3.51
C ASN A 147 -14.61 12.56 -3.31
N LEU A 148 -15.83 12.04 -3.33
CA LEU A 148 -17.06 12.83 -3.21
C LEU A 148 -17.22 13.43 -1.82
N THR A 149 -16.85 12.72 -0.76
CA THR A 149 -16.81 13.28 0.62
C THR A 149 -15.81 14.42 0.74
N LYS A 150 -14.75 14.44 -0.09
CA LYS A 150 -13.79 15.54 -0.19
C LYS A 150 -14.26 16.65 -1.14
N ARG A 151 -15.52 16.63 -1.58
CA ARG A 151 -16.12 17.54 -2.56
C ARG A 151 -15.41 17.55 -3.92
N GLN A 152 -14.74 16.45 -4.28
CA GLN A 152 -14.10 16.29 -5.58
C GLN A 152 -14.98 15.43 -6.49
N PRO A 153 -15.27 15.86 -7.73
CA PRO A 153 -15.99 15.05 -8.69
C PRO A 153 -15.19 13.78 -9.03
N TYR A 154 -15.87 12.64 -9.13
CA TYR A 154 -15.26 11.37 -9.49
C TYR A 154 -15.64 10.98 -10.92
N TYR A 155 -14.78 11.35 -11.88
CA TYR A 155 -15.03 11.18 -13.31
C TYR A 155 -14.93 9.71 -13.75
N ILE A 156 -15.82 9.29 -14.65
CA ILE A 156 -15.80 7.94 -15.24
C ILE A 156 -14.52 7.71 -16.05
N SER A 157 -13.97 8.76 -16.68
CA SER A 157 -12.69 8.69 -17.40
C SER A 157 -11.51 8.24 -16.54
N LYS A 158 -11.56 8.46 -15.21
CA LYS A 158 -10.54 7.95 -14.28
C LYS A 158 -10.63 6.43 -14.12
N ILE A 159 -11.86 5.90 -14.06
CA ILE A 159 -12.13 4.46 -14.02
C ILE A 159 -11.67 3.82 -15.34
N GLU A 160 -11.98 4.45 -16.48
CA GLU A 160 -11.56 3.99 -17.81
C GLU A 160 -10.05 3.88 -17.94
N GLN A 161 -9.31 4.93 -17.54
CA GLN A 161 -7.85 4.95 -17.59
C GLN A 161 -7.23 3.84 -16.73
N GLU A 162 -7.76 3.65 -15.51
CA GLU A 162 -7.25 2.66 -14.58
C GLU A 162 -7.55 1.23 -15.05
N LEU A 163 -8.77 0.96 -15.53
CA LEU A 163 -9.16 -0.37 -15.99
C LEU A 163 -8.55 -0.75 -17.33
N ARG A 164 -8.40 0.17 -18.27
CA ARG A 164 -7.70 -0.13 -19.55
C ARG A 164 -6.25 -0.55 -19.33
N PHE A 165 -5.63 -0.10 -18.25
CA PHE A 165 -4.28 -0.54 -17.88
C PHE A 165 -4.25 -1.89 -17.14
N ARG A 166 -5.31 -2.22 -16.40
CA ARG A 166 -5.37 -3.42 -15.55
C ARG A 166 -6.04 -4.63 -16.22
N LEU A 167 -6.93 -4.40 -17.18
CA LEU A 167 -7.66 -5.47 -17.85
C LEU A 167 -6.75 -6.18 -18.86
N PRO A 168 -6.79 -7.53 -18.91
CA PRO A 168 -6.10 -8.28 -19.96
C PRO A 168 -6.63 -7.91 -21.35
N ASN A 169 -5.77 -7.96 -22.36
CA ASN A 169 -6.11 -7.57 -23.74
C ASN A 169 -7.23 -8.42 -24.37
N TYR A 170 -7.50 -9.62 -23.85
CA TYR A 170 -8.59 -10.48 -24.33
C TYR A 170 -9.96 -10.10 -23.75
N ILE A 171 -10.02 -9.18 -22.78
CA ILE A 171 -11.26 -8.63 -22.26
C ILE A 171 -11.59 -7.37 -23.05
N ASP A 172 -12.82 -7.29 -23.58
CA ASP A 172 -13.35 -6.03 -24.10
C ASP A 172 -13.52 -5.03 -22.96
N SER A 173 -12.56 -4.10 -22.87
CA SER A 173 -12.52 -3.09 -21.82
C SER A 173 -13.75 -2.19 -21.83
N ASP A 174 -14.29 -1.87 -23.00
CA ASP A 174 -15.41 -0.93 -23.10
C ASP A 174 -16.70 -1.57 -22.59
N SER A 175 -16.96 -2.83 -22.96
CA SER A 175 -18.08 -3.61 -22.41
C SER A 175 -17.94 -3.86 -20.90
N TYR A 176 -16.72 -4.09 -20.40
CA TYR A 176 -16.46 -4.28 -18.97
C TYR A 176 -16.73 -3.00 -18.18
N ILE A 177 -16.19 -1.86 -18.64
CA ILE A 177 -16.36 -0.56 -17.99
C ILE A 177 -17.84 -0.14 -17.99
N ALA A 178 -18.55 -0.34 -19.10
CA ALA A 178 -19.98 -0.04 -19.18
C ALA A 178 -20.78 -0.84 -18.14
N SER A 179 -20.50 -2.15 -18.01
CA SER A 179 -21.15 -3.03 -17.03
C SER A 179 -20.85 -2.61 -15.58
N LEU A 180 -19.58 -2.28 -15.30
CA LEU A 180 -19.14 -1.76 -14.00
C LEU A 180 -19.87 -0.46 -13.63
N VAL A 181 -19.88 0.52 -14.53
CA VAL A 181 -20.53 1.83 -14.33
C VAL A 181 -22.02 1.65 -14.09
N GLN A 182 -22.68 0.80 -14.88
CA GLN A 182 -24.10 0.49 -14.71
C GLN A 182 -24.38 -0.13 -13.35
N GLN A 183 -23.51 -1.02 -12.84
CA GLN A 183 -23.67 -1.60 -11.51
C GLN A 183 -23.38 -0.58 -10.40
N MET A 184 -22.39 0.30 -10.56
CA MET A 184 -22.13 1.40 -9.62
C MET A 184 -23.31 2.38 -9.54
N GLU A 185 -23.98 2.66 -10.65
CA GLU A 185 -25.18 3.52 -10.71
C GLU A 185 -26.36 2.94 -9.90
N ARG A 186 -26.43 1.61 -9.77
CA ARG A 186 -27.44 0.94 -8.93
C ARG A 186 -27.21 1.19 -7.44
N HIS A 187 -26.05 1.69 -7.03
CA HIS A 187 -25.81 2.06 -5.63
C HIS A 187 -26.77 3.18 -5.22
N PRO A 188 -27.51 3.05 -4.09
CA PRO A 188 -28.59 3.97 -3.74
C PRO A 188 -28.12 5.42 -3.55
N GLU A 189 -26.85 5.63 -3.21
CA GLU A 189 -26.30 6.95 -2.91
C GLU A 189 -25.56 7.61 -4.07
N LEU A 190 -25.32 6.88 -5.17
CA LEU A 190 -24.60 7.39 -6.34
C LEU A 190 -25.59 7.78 -7.45
N GLU A 191 -25.26 8.85 -8.16
CA GLU A 191 -25.95 9.28 -9.36
C GLU A 191 -24.93 9.71 -10.40
N ILE A 192 -25.21 9.37 -11.65
CA ILE A 192 -24.40 9.80 -12.78
C ILE A 192 -24.87 11.19 -13.22
N SER A 193 -23.93 12.13 -13.34
CA SER A 193 -24.18 13.49 -13.82
C SER A 193 -23.18 13.84 -14.90
N THR A 194 -23.57 14.76 -15.78
CA THR A 194 -22.66 15.37 -16.77
C THR A 194 -22.28 16.78 -16.33
N ASP A 195 -21.02 17.15 -16.53
CA ASP A 195 -20.56 18.52 -16.27
C ASP A 195 -20.88 19.45 -17.45
N ARG A 196 -20.41 20.70 -17.39
CA ARG A 196 -20.61 21.68 -18.47
C ARG A 196 -19.83 21.34 -19.75
N GLN A 197 -18.83 20.46 -19.66
CA GLN A 197 -18.02 19.99 -20.79
C GLN A 197 -18.55 18.68 -21.38
N GLY A 198 -19.65 18.14 -20.83
CA GLY A 198 -20.20 16.85 -21.23
C GLY A 198 -19.46 15.65 -20.65
N LEU A 199 -18.51 15.85 -19.72
CA LEU A 199 -17.81 14.78 -19.05
C LEU A 199 -18.72 14.15 -18.00
N VAL A 200 -18.74 12.82 -17.99
CA VAL A 200 -19.58 12.04 -17.08
C VAL A 200 -18.83 11.78 -15.77
N PHE A 201 -19.49 12.05 -14.64
CA PHE A 201 -18.94 11.84 -13.31
C PHE A 201 -20.01 11.34 -12.34
N PHE A 202 -19.59 10.63 -11.29
CA PHE A 202 -20.45 10.26 -10.19
C PHE A 202 -20.63 11.45 -9.24
N ARG A 203 -21.86 11.67 -8.77
CA ARG A 203 -22.19 12.57 -7.66
C ARG A 203 -22.94 11.81 -6.57
N LEU A 204 -22.90 12.32 -5.34
CA LEU A 204 -23.79 11.83 -4.29
C LEU A 204 -25.21 12.30 -4.58
N ARG A 205 -26.19 11.39 -4.54
CA ARG A 205 -27.61 11.74 -4.63
C ARG A 205 -27.91 12.74 -3.52
N SER A 206 -28.49 13.88 -3.89
CA SER A 206 -28.82 14.99 -2.99
C SER A 206 -29.71 14.59 -1.81
N ASN A 207 -30.37 13.43 -1.90
CA ASN A 207 -31.37 12.98 -0.93
C ASN A 207 -30.86 11.92 0.04
N VAL A 208 -29.71 11.28 -0.20
CA VAL A 208 -29.29 10.09 0.57
C VAL A 208 -28.21 10.40 1.62
N HIS A 209 -27.55 11.55 1.51
CA HIS A 209 -26.49 11.97 2.43
C HIS A 209 -26.64 13.37 2.99
N VAL A 210 -27.86 13.91 2.95
CA VAL A 210 -28.19 14.91 3.96
C VAL A 210 -28.41 14.12 5.23
N LYS A 211 -27.34 13.87 6.00
CA LYS A 211 -27.54 13.69 7.45
C LYS A 211 -28.50 14.81 7.84
N PRO A 212 -29.68 14.49 8.42
CA PRO A 212 -30.58 15.54 8.87
C PRO A 212 -29.73 16.52 9.68
N PRO A 213 -29.87 17.83 9.44
CA PRO A 213 -29.04 18.81 10.11
C PRO A 213 -29.04 18.48 11.60
N LEU A 214 -27.84 18.27 12.16
CA LEU A 214 -27.75 17.82 13.54
C LEU A 214 -28.44 18.90 14.39
N PRO A 215 -29.47 18.56 15.19
CA PRO A 215 -30.06 19.55 16.07
C PRO A 215 -28.97 20.11 16.98
N TYR A 216 -28.97 21.44 17.18
CA TYR A 216 -27.88 22.08 17.93
C TYR A 216 -27.73 21.48 19.34
N THR A 217 -28.82 21.01 19.94
CA THR A 217 -28.84 20.34 21.25
C THR A 217 -28.07 19.03 21.24
N THR A 218 -28.25 18.21 20.20
CA THR A 218 -27.53 16.94 20.02
C THR A 218 -26.06 17.19 19.76
N ALA A 219 -25.72 18.13 18.87
CA ALA A 219 -24.32 18.44 18.59
C ALA A 219 -23.60 19.02 19.80
N ALA A 220 -24.25 19.89 20.56
CA ALA A 220 -23.66 20.43 21.78
C ALA A 220 -23.40 19.34 22.83
N ALA A 221 -24.26 18.33 22.95
CA ALA A 221 -24.03 17.20 23.84
C ALA A 221 -22.85 16.32 23.37
N GLU A 222 -22.75 16.06 22.07
CA GLU A 222 -21.62 15.33 21.47
C GLU A 222 -20.29 16.06 21.69
N TYR A 223 -20.25 17.36 21.38
CA TYR A 223 -19.04 18.17 21.56
C TYR A 223 -18.68 18.37 23.04
N LEU A 224 -19.67 18.43 23.93
CA LEU A 224 -19.42 18.46 25.38
C LEU A 224 -18.75 17.15 25.84
N ASN A 225 -19.27 15.99 25.44
CA ASN A 225 -18.68 14.70 25.80
C ASN A 225 -17.27 14.54 25.24
N GLU A 226 -17.06 14.99 23.99
CA GLU A 226 -15.74 15.02 23.38
C GLU A 226 -14.78 15.96 24.12
N ALA A 227 -15.21 17.18 24.46
CA ALA A 227 -14.42 18.14 25.21
C ALA A 227 -13.97 17.56 26.56
N LEU A 228 -14.88 16.91 27.29
CA LEU A 228 -14.56 16.27 28.57
C LEU A 228 -13.56 15.12 28.41
N ASN A 229 -13.71 14.30 27.37
CA ASN A 229 -12.78 13.21 27.09
C ASN A 229 -11.39 13.71 26.66
N CYS A 230 -11.32 14.78 25.85
CA CYS A 230 -10.06 15.43 25.49
C CYS A 230 -9.39 16.05 26.72
N LEU A 231 -10.14 16.76 27.56
CA LEU A 231 -9.60 17.42 28.76
C LEU A 231 -9.06 16.45 29.83
N GLN A 232 -9.45 15.17 29.78
CA GLN A 232 -8.81 14.13 30.61
C GLN A 232 -7.36 13.85 30.21
N ARG A 233 -6.98 14.16 28.97
CA ARG A 233 -5.66 13.87 28.39
C ARG A 233 -4.85 15.13 28.14
N ASP A 234 -5.53 16.21 27.77
CA ASP A 234 -4.95 17.49 27.38
C ASP A 234 -5.43 18.61 28.32
N GLU A 235 -4.64 19.65 28.52
CA GLU A 235 -5.00 20.75 29.43
C GLU A 235 -6.10 21.67 28.88
N ALA A 236 -6.31 21.66 27.56
CA ALA A 236 -7.21 22.58 26.87
C ALA A 236 -7.94 21.91 25.69
N TYR A 237 -9.21 22.29 25.49
CA TYR A 237 -10.02 21.91 24.33
C TYR A 237 -10.30 23.15 23.46
N PRO A 238 -9.64 23.28 22.29
CA PRO A 238 -9.69 24.50 21.49
C PRO A 238 -11.01 24.68 20.72
N ILE A 239 -11.52 25.90 20.63
CA ILE A 239 -12.74 26.21 19.85
C ILE A 239 -12.55 25.93 18.37
N SER A 240 -11.34 26.07 17.83
CA SER A 240 -11.04 25.75 16.43
C SER A 240 -11.51 24.34 16.03
N HIS A 241 -11.43 23.37 16.95
CA HIS A 241 -11.92 22.01 16.71
C HIS A 241 -13.45 21.96 16.55
N ILE A 242 -14.19 22.71 17.37
CA ILE A 242 -15.65 22.87 17.22
C ILE A 242 -15.96 23.54 15.88
N ILE A 243 -15.24 24.61 15.53
CA ILE A 243 -15.43 25.34 14.26
C ILE A 243 -15.25 24.39 13.07
N ASP A 244 -14.18 23.59 13.05
CA ASP A 244 -13.89 22.67 11.95
C ASP A 244 -14.93 21.55 11.82
N LYS A 245 -15.42 21.02 12.96
CA LYS A 245 -16.54 20.07 12.94
C LYS A 245 -17.85 20.68 12.48
N VAL A 246 -18.14 21.92 12.86
CA VAL A 246 -19.34 22.62 12.41
C VAL A 246 -19.23 23.00 10.92
N ARG A 247 -18.05 23.43 10.44
CA ARG A 247 -17.77 23.71 9.00
C ARG A 247 -17.96 22.48 8.12
N SER A 248 -17.71 21.30 8.67
CA SER A 248 -17.91 20.02 7.99
C SER A 248 -19.32 19.43 8.15
N SER A 249 -20.18 20.04 8.97
CA SER A 249 -21.54 19.58 9.27
C SER A 249 -22.60 20.43 8.57
N ARG A 250 -23.76 19.84 8.27
CA ARG A 250 -24.93 20.57 7.75
C ARG A 250 -25.75 21.11 8.92
N LEU A 251 -26.08 22.40 8.90
CA LEU A 251 -26.65 23.11 10.04
C LEU A 251 -28.15 23.28 9.91
N GLU A 252 -28.82 23.34 11.06
CA GLU A 252 -30.28 23.40 11.19
C GLU A 252 -30.82 24.79 10.85
N GLY A 253 -30.86 25.11 9.55
CA GLY A 253 -31.51 26.32 9.03
C GLY A 253 -30.96 27.66 9.54
N CYS A 254 -29.89 27.65 10.33
CA CYS A 254 -29.28 28.82 10.92
C CYS A 254 -27.90 29.09 10.30
N ALA A 255 -27.48 30.36 10.34
CA ALA A 255 -26.14 30.75 9.95
C ALA A 255 -25.09 30.01 10.78
N GLN A 256 -23.94 29.72 10.18
CA GLN A 256 -22.90 28.93 10.80
C GLN A 256 -22.40 29.53 12.11
N ASP A 257 -22.17 30.83 12.13
CA ASP A 257 -21.67 31.52 13.32
C ASP A 257 -22.70 31.49 14.46
N ALA A 258 -23.99 31.56 14.13
CA ALA A 258 -25.08 31.44 15.12
C ALA A 258 -25.14 30.02 15.71
N TYR A 259 -24.87 28.99 14.90
CA TYR A 259 -24.80 27.61 15.38
C TYR A 259 -23.61 27.41 16.32
N ILE A 260 -22.43 27.89 15.92
CA ILE A 260 -21.19 27.82 16.73
C ILE A 260 -21.39 28.54 18.06
N ALA A 261 -21.96 29.75 18.04
CA ALA A 261 -22.25 30.52 19.25
C ALA A 261 -23.18 29.76 20.21
N ARG A 262 -24.24 29.12 19.72
CA ARG A 262 -25.17 28.32 20.55
C ARG A 262 -24.50 27.09 21.16
N VAL A 263 -23.63 26.42 20.41
CA VAL A 263 -22.84 25.29 20.93
C VAL A 263 -21.93 25.76 22.05
N ILE A 264 -21.17 26.84 21.84
CA ILE A 264 -20.24 27.38 22.83
C ILE A 264 -20.99 27.86 24.08
N GLU A 265 -22.11 28.57 23.91
CA GLU A 265 -22.96 28.99 25.02
C GLU A 265 -23.47 27.78 25.83
N ARG A 266 -23.81 26.67 25.17
CA ARG A 266 -24.21 25.44 25.85
C ARG A 266 -23.06 24.80 26.63
N LEU A 267 -21.85 24.78 26.08
CA LEU A 267 -20.65 24.30 26.78
C LEU A 267 -20.27 25.21 27.96
N GLN A 268 -20.39 26.53 27.83
CA GLN A 268 -20.17 27.51 28.90
C GLN A 268 -21.16 27.36 30.06
N ARG A 269 -22.39 26.92 29.78
CA ARG A 269 -23.39 26.61 30.82
C ARG A 269 -23.09 25.31 31.57
N ASP A 270 -22.18 24.46 31.09
CA ASP A 270 -21.75 23.28 31.81
C ASP A 270 -20.76 23.70 32.91
N GLY A 271 -21.18 23.59 34.18
CA GLY A 271 -20.38 24.03 35.33
C GLY A 271 -19.07 23.27 35.55
N ARG A 272 -18.74 22.28 34.71
CA ARG A 272 -17.44 21.59 34.75
C ARG A 272 -16.39 22.25 33.86
N LEU A 273 -16.80 23.07 32.90
CA LEU A 273 -15.92 23.70 31.93
C LEU A 273 -15.73 25.19 32.26
N GLN A 274 -14.51 25.67 32.12
CA GLN A 274 -14.19 27.10 32.16
C GLN A 274 -13.77 27.55 30.76
N PHE A 275 -14.37 28.64 30.30
CA PHE A 275 -14.05 29.24 29.01
C PHE A 275 -12.96 30.28 29.15
N HIS A 276 -11.91 30.17 28.34
CA HIS A 276 -10.83 31.15 28.25
C HIS A 276 -10.86 31.81 26.88
N GLU A 277 -11.09 33.13 26.89
CA GLU A 277 -11.08 33.94 25.67
C GLU A 277 -9.62 34.20 25.24
N GLY A 278 -9.29 33.73 24.03
CA GLY A 278 -8.00 33.94 23.40
C GLY A 278 -7.93 35.28 22.65
N PRO A 279 -6.75 35.66 22.13
CA PRO A 279 -6.57 36.91 21.38
C PRO A 279 -7.40 36.97 20.09
N THR A 280 -7.82 35.81 19.59
CA THR A 280 -8.83 35.67 18.54
C THR A 280 -9.84 34.60 18.97
N PHE A 281 -11.06 34.69 18.46
CA PHE A 281 -12.11 33.71 18.77
C PHE A 281 -11.68 32.27 18.45
N GLU A 282 -10.99 32.05 17.32
CA GLU A 282 -10.46 30.74 16.92
C GLU A 282 -9.38 30.19 17.87
N ARG A 283 -8.73 31.05 18.67
CA ARG A 283 -7.70 30.69 19.67
C ARG A 283 -8.25 30.58 21.10
N SER A 284 -9.55 30.76 21.29
CA SER A 284 -10.20 30.55 22.59
C SER A 284 -10.36 29.05 22.86
N TYR A 285 -10.45 28.66 24.12
CA TYR A 285 -10.46 27.25 24.52
C TYR A 285 -11.22 27.01 25.83
N PHE A 286 -11.61 25.76 26.06
CA PHE A 286 -12.18 25.29 27.32
C PHE A 286 -11.12 24.56 28.15
N THR A 287 -11.20 24.68 29.47
CA THR A 287 -10.43 23.92 30.47
C THR A 287 -11.39 23.32 31.50
N PHE A 288 -10.91 22.42 32.36
CA PHE A 288 -11.69 22.04 33.55
C PHE A 288 -11.76 23.22 34.52
N LEU A 289 -12.94 23.47 35.08
CA LEU A 289 -13.12 24.43 36.15
C LEU A 289 -12.22 24.01 37.32
N ARG A 290 -11.18 24.80 37.60
CA ARG A 290 -10.38 24.60 38.81
C ARG A 290 -11.31 24.85 39.99
N ARG A 291 -11.45 23.82 40.83
CA ARG A 291 -12.21 23.91 42.07
C ARG A 291 -11.40 24.76 43.03
N ASP A 292 -11.45 26.08 42.83
CA ASP A 292 -10.80 27.08 43.67
C ASP A 292 -11.47 27.05 45.05
N GLY A 293 -10.99 26.14 45.89
CA GLY A 293 -11.51 25.89 47.23
C GLY A 293 -10.63 25.01 48.11
N GLY A 294 -9.42 24.64 47.64
CA GLY A 294 -8.37 24.15 48.53
C GLY A 294 -7.47 25.31 48.94
N PRO A 295 -7.33 25.64 50.24
CA PRO A 295 -6.40 26.67 50.68
C PRO A 295 -4.98 26.17 50.42
N SER A 296 -4.42 26.54 49.27
CA SER A 296 -3.00 26.45 49.04
C SER A 296 -2.36 27.52 49.92
N LEU A 297 -1.86 27.11 51.09
CA LEU A 297 -1.01 27.89 51.98
C LEU A 297 0.29 28.26 51.22
N LEU A 298 0.20 29.27 50.38
CA LEU A 298 1.36 30.02 49.91
C LEU A 298 1.23 31.43 50.48
N THR A 299 1.76 31.52 51.69
CA THR A 299 2.37 32.69 52.32
C THR A 299 2.63 33.83 51.33
N THR A 300 1.81 34.87 51.38
CA THR A 300 2.20 36.22 50.95
C THR A 300 3.37 36.69 51.84
N PRO A 301 4.56 37.00 51.30
CA PRO A 301 5.56 37.70 52.07
C PRO A 301 5.24 39.21 52.06
N ALA A 302 5.35 39.80 53.25
CA ALA A 302 5.30 41.23 53.49
C ALA A 302 6.40 41.99 52.70
N PRO A 303 6.22 43.29 52.45
CA PRO A 303 7.14 44.08 51.63
C PRO A 303 8.45 44.33 52.41
N GLY A 304 9.49 43.55 52.08
CA GLY A 304 10.88 43.79 52.46
C GLY A 304 11.70 44.40 51.30
N PRO A 305 12.82 45.07 51.60
CA PRO A 305 13.58 45.91 50.66
C PRO A 305 14.23 45.10 49.53
N PRO A 306 14.64 45.73 48.41
CA PRO A 306 14.94 45.07 47.14
C PRO A 306 16.21 44.21 47.23
N GLY A 307 16.02 42.95 47.59
CA GLY A 307 17.00 41.88 47.41
C GLY A 307 16.73 41.19 46.06
N ILE A 308 17.70 41.30 45.14
CA ILE A 308 17.73 40.57 43.88
C ILE A 308 17.83 39.08 44.21
N MET A 309 16.69 38.40 44.31
CA MET A 309 16.65 36.93 44.36
C MET A 309 16.33 36.42 42.96
N ALA A 310 17.31 35.75 42.37
CA ALA A 310 17.17 35.03 41.12
C ALA A 310 15.99 34.05 41.24
N ALA A 311 15.02 34.18 40.33
CA ALA A 311 13.92 33.24 40.20
C ALA A 311 14.47 31.82 39.96
N PRO A 312 13.84 30.77 40.53
CA PRO A 312 14.23 29.39 40.24
C PRO A 312 14.10 29.14 38.73
N ASN A 313 15.17 28.62 38.14
CA ASN A 313 15.28 28.25 36.71
C ASN A 313 14.07 27.41 36.27
N MET A 314 13.04 28.06 35.72
CA MET A 314 12.08 27.35 34.89
C MET A 314 12.77 27.02 33.56
N PRO A 315 12.75 25.74 33.13
CA PRO A 315 13.37 25.35 31.87
C PRO A 315 12.80 26.19 30.74
N HIS A 316 13.68 26.71 29.90
CA HIS A 316 13.29 27.58 28.80
C HIS A 316 12.32 26.79 27.90
N PRO A 317 11.19 27.34 27.45
CA PRO A 317 10.18 26.59 26.67
C PRO A 317 10.75 25.95 25.39
N GLY A 318 11.91 26.41 24.92
CA GLY A 318 12.66 25.78 23.84
C GLY A 318 13.36 24.47 24.21
N GLU A 319 13.78 24.25 25.47
CA GLU A 319 14.45 23.02 25.89
C GLU A 319 13.52 21.81 25.82
N ALA A 320 12.27 21.96 26.27
CA ALA A 320 11.26 20.91 26.15
C ALA A 320 10.93 20.58 24.68
N ALA A 321 10.97 21.57 23.80
CA ALA A 321 10.78 21.37 22.37
C ALA A 321 11.96 20.63 21.74
N ILE A 322 13.19 20.97 22.11
CA ILE A 322 14.42 20.27 21.69
C ILE A 322 14.34 18.80 22.13
N GLU A 323 14.08 18.51 23.40
CA GLU A 323 14.02 17.14 23.92
C GLU A 323 12.97 16.30 23.18
N LYS A 324 11.76 16.86 23.01
CA LYS A 324 10.66 16.19 22.31
C LYS A 324 10.99 15.89 20.84
N LEU A 325 11.59 16.85 20.13
CA LEU A 325 11.91 16.70 18.71
C LEU A 325 13.15 15.82 18.47
N THR A 326 14.13 15.86 19.36
CA THR A 326 15.27 14.92 19.39
C THR A 326 14.78 13.49 19.61
N ALA A 327 13.90 13.25 20.58
CA ALA A 327 13.32 11.93 20.82
C ALA A 327 12.50 11.43 19.61
N ALA A 328 11.71 12.31 18.99
CA ALA A 328 10.94 12.00 17.79
C ALA A 328 11.84 11.68 16.58
N ALA A 329 12.94 12.43 16.43
CA ALA A 329 13.93 12.21 15.37
C ALA A 329 14.59 10.83 15.54
N LEU A 330 15.12 10.52 16.73
CA LEU A 330 15.76 9.24 17.02
C LEU A 330 14.82 8.05 16.77
N LYS A 331 13.59 8.12 17.30
CA LYS A 331 12.56 7.09 17.09
C LYS A 331 12.15 6.92 15.63
N SER A 332 12.14 8.01 14.86
CA SER A 332 11.86 7.96 13.42
C SER A 332 13.04 7.34 12.67
N LEU A 333 14.26 7.71 13.05
CA LEU A 333 15.50 7.24 12.42
C LEU A 333 15.76 5.73 12.63
N GLU A 334 15.11 5.09 13.61
CA GLU A 334 15.05 3.63 13.70
C GLU A 334 14.35 2.97 12.49
N LYS A 335 13.46 3.72 11.81
CA LYS A 335 12.59 3.21 10.73
C LYS A 335 12.89 3.83 9.38
N VAL A 336 13.41 5.06 9.35
CA VAL A 336 13.70 5.82 8.14
C VAL A 336 15.13 6.34 8.16
N GLN A 337 15.77 6.47 6.99
CA GLN A 337 17.18 6.86 6.92
C GLN A 337 17.43 8.34 7.29
N PHE A 338 16.43 9.20 7.10
CA PHE A 338 16.55 10.64 7.30
C PHE A 338 15.31 11.21 7.99
N PHE A 339 15.51 12.24 8.81
CA PHE A 339 14.48 13.01 9.46
C PHE A 339 14.52 14.46 8.94
N ALA A 340 13.50 14.85 8.17
CA ALA A 340 13.55 16.06 7.36
C ALA A 340 13.34 17.34 8.20
N ALA A 341 14.18 18.36 8.00
CA ALA A 341 14.05 19.65 8.68
C ALA A 341 12.70 20.38 8.44
N PRO A 342 12.04 20.27 7.27
CA PRO A 342 10.68 20.82 7.09
C PRO A 342 9.65 20.27 8.07
N TYR A 343 9.80 19.02 8.53
CA TYR A 343 8.93 18.44 9.55
C TYR A 343 9.15 19.13 10.90
N ILE A 344 10.41 19.35 11.29
CA ILE A 344 10.79 20.09 12.50
C ILE A 344 10.19 21.49 12.46
N ARG A 345 10.26 22.19 11.32
CA ARG A 345 9.65 23.52 11.15
C ARG A 345 8.13 23.50 11.32
N GLY A 346 7.46 22.47 10.81
CA GLY A 346 6.01 22.27 10.98
C GLY A 346 5.61 22.04 12.43
N GLU A 347 6.39 21.27 13.18
CA GLU A 347 6.17 21.03 14.62
C GLU A 347 6.55 22.25 15.48
N ALA A 348 7.65 22.94 15.17
CA ALA A 348 8.07 24.17 15.83
C ALA A 348 6.97 25.25 15.75
N LYS A 349 6.29 25.37 14.60
CA LYS A 349 5.15 26.29 14.42
C LYS A 349 3.99 25.99 15.38
N LYS A 350 3.77 24.73 15.77
CA LYS A 350 2.72 24.33 16.72
C LYS A 350 3.09 24.62 18.18
N MET A 351 4.39 24.69 18.47
CA MET A 351 4.95 24.87 19.82
C MET A 351 5.55 26.27 20.03
N LEU A 352 5.22 27.23 19.15
CA LEU A 352 5.85 28.55 19.11
C LEU A 352 5.60 29.36 20.40
N PRO A 353 6.65 29.77 21.13
CA PRO A 353 6.51 30.68 22.27
C PRO A 353 5.97 32.05 21.83
N VAL A 354 5.21 32.70 22.72
CA VAL A 354 4.47 33.95 22.42
C VAL A 354 5.37 35.09 21.88
N ASN A 355 6.65 35.10 22.24
CA ASN A 355 7.60 36.18 21.90
C ASN A 355 8.64 35.77 20.86
N TRP A 356 8.46 34.66 20.17
CA TRP A 356 9.43 34.12 19.22
C TRP A 356 8.87 34.11 17.80
N THR A 357 9.71 34.38 16.81
CA THR A 357 9.35 34.10 15.42
C THR A 357 9.54 32.61 15.13
N VAL A 358 8.84 32.10 14.11
CA VAL A 358 9.00 30.70 13.70
C VAL A 358 10.43 30.41 13.29
N ASP A 359 11.12 31.37 12.68
CA ASP A 359 12.48 31.19 12.18
C ASP A 359 13.50 31.19 13.32
N ASP A 360 13.37 32.10 14.30
CA ASP A 360 14.25 32.11 15.48
C ASP A 360 14.06 30.85 16.32
N PHE A 361 12.81 30.40 16.49
CA PHE A 361 12.51 29.20 17.26
C PHE A 361 12.97 27.93 16.55
N PHE A 362 12.80 27.89 15.23
CA PHE A 362 13.32 26.80 14.41
C PHE A 362 14.85 26.73 14.44
N ALA A 363 15.55 27.87 14.33
CA ALA A 363 17.00 27.93 14.44
C ALA A 363 17.47 27.43 15.81
N TYR A 364 16.87 27.90 16.89
CA TYR A 364 17.19 27.46 18.25
C TYR A 364 16.98 25.96 18.48
N ILE A 365 15.88 25.39 17.97
CA ILE A 365 15.65 23.94 18.03
C ILE A 365 16.69 23.18 17.21
N THR A 366 17.01 23.68 16.02
CA THR A 366 17.98 23.04 15.10
C THR A 366 19.36 22.99 15.74
N ASP A 367 19.81 24.09 16.36
CA ASP A 367 21.07 24.18 17.08
C ASP A 367 21.09 23.24 18.30
N GLY A 368 19.99 23.20 19.06
CA GLY A 368 19.83 22.29 20.19
C GLY A 368 19.85 20.81 19.79
N MET A 369 19.22 20.45 18.67
CA MET A 369 19.25 19.09 18.12
C MET A 369 20.63 18.73 17.56
N GLN A 370 21.37 19.68 16.99
CA GLN A 370 22.75 19.46 16.52
C GLN A 370 23.74 19.24 17.66
N ALA A 371 23.42 19.69 18.88
CA ALA A 371 24.21 19.40 20.06
C ALA A 371 24.08 17.93 20.54
N ASP A 372 23.07 17.18 20.10
CA ASP A 372 22.96 15.75 20.40
C ASP A 372 23.90 14.94 19.49
N LEU A 373 24.95 14.36 20.10
CA LEU A 373 26.00 13.60 19.40
C LEU A 373 25.47 12.39 18.61
N ARG A 374 24.24 11.94 18.86
CA ARG A 374 23.61 10.82 18.12
C ARG A 374 22.99 11.28 16.80
N LEU A 375 22.82 12.58 16.59
CA LEU A 375 22.22 13.15 15.39
C LEU A 375 23.28 13.88 14.56
N GLN A 376 23.26 13.66 13.25
CA GLN A 376 24.11 14.38 12.31
C GLN A 376 23.22 15.18 11.36
N TYR A 377 23.45 16.49 11.27
CA TYR A 377 22.76 17.35 10.32
C TYR A 377 23.52 17.38 8.99
N SER A 378 22.78 17.27 7.88
CA SER A 378 23.31 17.44 6.51
C SER A 378 22.32 18.20 5.65
N GLU A 379 22.81 18.93 4.66
CA GLU A 379 21.96 19.51 3.62
C GLU A 379 21.79 18.52 2.46
N SER A 380 20.55 18.25 2.10
CA SER A 380 20.24 17.47 0.90
C SER A 380 20.60 18.24 -0.37
N ARG A 381 20.70 17.55 -1.52
CA ARG A 381 20.91 18.18 -2.84
C ARG A 381 19.85 19.22 -3.22
N THR A 382 18.71 19.22 -2.54
CA THR A 382 17.61 20.18 -2.75
C THR A 382 17.75 21.43 -1.87
N GLY A 383 18.82 21.55 -1.08
CA GLY A 383 19.01 22.61 -0.09
C GLY A 383 18.16 22.45 1.16
N GLN A 384 17.44 21.33 1.31
CA GLN A 384 16.67 21.03 2.52
C GLN A 384 17.54 20.30 3.53
N GLY A 385 17.60 20.82 4.75
CA GLY A 385 18.24 20.16 5.89
C GLY A 385 17.60 18.83 6.25
N GLN A 386 18.41 17.89 6.70
CA GLN A 386 17.97 16.59 7.19
C GLN A 386 18.90 16.07 8.30
N TYR A 387 18.34 15.37 9.27
CA TYR A 387 19.08 14.67 10.30
C TYR A 387 19.21 13.18 9.97
N SER A 388 20.35 12.58 10.26
CA SER A 388 20.59 11.13 10.26
C SER A 388 21.16 10.69 11.59
N LEU A 389 21.13 9.38 11.88
CA LEU A 389 21.88 8.85 13.02
C LEU A 389 23.37 9.03 12.75
N ALA A 390 24.09 9.54 13.74
CA ALA A 390 25.55 9.56 13.75
C ALA A 390 26.06 8.12 13.93
N SER A 391 25.95 7.29 12.89
CA SER A 391 26.53 5.96 12.90
C SER A 391 28.01 6.08 12.57
N SER A 392 28.88 6.02 13.57
CA SER A 392 30.27 5.66 13.34
C SER A 392 30.31 4.16 13.02
N VAL A 393 30.00 3.78 11.78
CA VAL A 393 30.30 2.44 11.31
C VAL A 393 31.81 2.37 11.23
N THR A 394 32.43 1.56 12.09
CA THR A 394 33.88 1.36 12.03
C THR A 394 34.25 0.85 10.64
N VAL A 395 35.46 1.16 10.17
CA VAL A 395 35.94 0.69 8.86
C VAL A 395 35.78 -0.84 8.74
N GLU A 396 36.00 -1.56 9.84
CA GLU A 396 35.84 -3.01 9.96
C GLU A 396 34.40 -3.48 9.73
N GLU A 397 33.40 -2.84 10.35
CA GLU A 397 31.99 -3.19 10.16
C GLU A 397 31.50 -2.88 8.74
N ALA A 398 31.93 -1.74 8.18
CA ALA A 398 31.63 -1.37 6.80
C ALA A 398 32.25 -2.39 5.82
N ALA A 399 33.51 -2.78 6.04
CA ALA A 399 34.20 -3.78 5.25
C ALA A 399 33.56 -5.16 5.37
N ALA A 400 33.14 -5.59 6.57
CA ALA A 400 32.47 -6.86 6.79
C ALA A 400 31.13 -6.94 6.05
N LYS A 401 30.34 -5.85 6.08
CA LYS A 401 29.06 -5.75 5.37
C LYS A 401 29.23 -5.82 3.86
N LEU A 402 30.20 -5.08 3.31
CA LEU A 402 30.52 -5.08 1.88
C LEU A 402 31.12 -6.41 1.42
N THR A 403 31.92 -7.07 2.26
CA THR A 403 32.45 -8.42 2.01
C THR A 403 31.32 -9.44 1.88
N ARG A 404 30.37 -9.48 2.83
CA ARG A 404 29.20 -10.37 2.73
C ARG A 404 28.39 -10.14 1.46
N ARG A 405 28.17 -8.88 1.10
CA ARG A 405 27.46 -8.51 -0.14
C ARG A 405 28.22 -8.92 -1.39
N THR A 406 29.54 -8.81 -1.39
CA THR A 406 30.40 -9.25 -2.50
C THR A 406 30.32 -10.77 -2.69
N LEU A 407 30.31 -11.53 -1.60
CA LEU A 407 30.13 -12.99 -1.64
C LEU A 407 28.74 -13.39 -2.13
N GLN A 408 27.69 -12.68 -1.71
CA GLN A 408 26.32 -12.89 -2.22
C GLN A 408 26.22 -12.60 -3.72
N LEU A 409 26.78 -11.49 -4.20
CA LEU A 409 26.77 -11.17 -5.64
C LEU A 409 27.59 -12.17 -6.45
N ALA A 410 28.72 -12.63 -5.92
CA ALA A 410 29.53 -13.65 -6.59
C ALA A 410 28.79 -14.99 -6.71
N SER A 411 27.95 -15.37 -5.74
CA SER A 411 27.13 -16.59 -5.81
C SER A 411 26.13 -16.60 -6.97
N ILE A 412 25.82 -15.42 -7.53
CA ILE A 412 24.94 -15.24 -8.71
C ILE A 412 25.71 -14.71 -9.93
N GLY A 413 27.05 -14.82 -9.94
CA GLY A 413 27.90 -14.43 -11.07
C GLY A 413 28.05 -12.92 -11.29
N LEU A 414 27.75 -12.08 -10.29
CA LEU A 414 27.85 -10.63 -10.35
C LEU A 414 29.06 -10.11 -9.55
N SER A 415 29.66 -9.01 -10.02
CA SER A 415 30.75 -8.30 -9.33
C SER A 415 30.24 -7.05 -8.63
N LEU A 416 30.86 -6.66 -7.50
CA LEU A 416 30.56 -5.39 -6.84
C LEU A 416 31.42 -4.27 -7.46
N PRO A 417 30.82 -3.27 -8.14
CA PRO A 417 31.57 -2.17 -8.73
C PRO A 417 32.03 -1.17 -7.68
N LEU A 418 33.19 -0.52 -7.91
CA LEU A 418 33.77 0.49 -7.03
C LEU A 418 32.79 1.63 -6.71
N ALA A 419 31.98 2.08 -7.68
CA ALA A 419 30.96 3.10 -7.48
C ALA A 419 29.93 2.74 -6.38
N ASN A 420 29.60 1.45 -6.21
CA ASN A 420 28.70 1.01 -5.14
C ASN A 420 29.38 1.04 -3.76
N ILE A 421 30.69 0.82 -3.71
CA ILE A 421 31.49 0.94 -2.49
C ILE A 421 31.54 2.41 -2.07
N TYR A 422 31.85 3.31 -3.02
CA TYR A 422 31.82 4.76 -2.80
C TYR A 422 30.44 5.26 -2.34
N SER A 423 29.37 4.81 -3.00
CA SER A 423 28.01 5.22 -2.62
C SER A 423 27.63 4.76 -1.21
N GLN A 424 28.10 3.59 -0.76
CA GLN A 424 27.83 3.11 0.59
C GLN A 424 28.73 3.80 1.62
N ALA A 425 30.01 3.99 1.29
CA ALA A 425 30.98 4.70 2.12
C ALA A 425 30.57 6.16 2.36
N TYR A 426 30.05 6.86 1.35
CA TYR A 426 29.60 8.24 1.49
C TYR A 426 28.49 8.43 2.53
N GLY A 427 27.64 7.42 2.72
CA GLY A 427 26.55 7.48 3.69
C GLY A 427 26.93 7.10 5.11
N VAL A 428 28.15 6.59 5.34
CA VAL A 428 28.59 6.06 6.65
C VAL A 428 29.99 6.53 7.07
N ALA A 429 30.68 7.30 6.21
CA ALA A 429 32.01 7.83 6.50
C ALA A 429 31.94 8.77 7.71
N PRO A 430 32.83 8.60 8.72
CA PRO A 430 32.94 9.55 9.81
C PRO A 430 33.25 10.96 9.29
N PRO A 431 32.72 12.02 9.90
CA PRO A 431 32.88 13.39 9.41
C PRO A 431 34.34 13.89 9.40
N ASN A 432 35.23 13.23 10.15
CA ASN A 432 36.66 13.52 10.20
C ASN A 432 37.50 12.71 9.21
N TRP A 433 36.90 11.89 8.35
CA TRP A 433 37.61 11.10 7.34
C TRP A 433 37.43 11.69 5.95
N ILE A 434 38.53 11.76 5.20
CA ILE A 434 38.48 11.99 3.76
C ILE A 434 37.86 10.73 3.13
N LEU A 435 36.83 10.91 2.30
CA LEU A 435 36.07 9.80 1.73
C LEU A 435 36.96 8.78 1.02
N ASP A 436 37.94 9.24 0.26
CA ASP A 436 38.89 8.37 -0.43
C ASP A 436 39.71 7.54 0.55
N ASP A 437 40.23 8.13 1.63
CA ASP A 437 40.98 7.40 2.66
C ASP A 437 40.10 6.37 3.38
N TYR A 438 38.84 6.70 3.63
CA TYR A 438 37.87 5.79 4.23
C TYR A 438 37.55 4.61 3.30
N VAL A 439 37.36 4.87 2.01
CA VAL A 439 37.17 3.83 0.99
C VAL A 439 38.42 2.95 0.86
N GLN A 440 39.61 3.53 0.85
CA GLN A 440 40.87 2.77 0.80
C GLN A 440 41.05 1.89 2.04
N ALA A 441 40.69 2.37 3.22
CA ALA A 441 40.73 1.56 4.45
C ALA A 441 39.71 0.41 4.42
N ILE A 442 38.50 0.64 3.90
CA ILE A 442 37.49 -0.40 3.67
C ILE A 442 38.02 -1.46 2.70
N LEU A 443 38.58 -1.04 1.56
CA LEU A 443 39.15 -1.94 0.56
C LEU A 443 40.32 -2.74 1.15
N GLY A 444 41.17 -2.10 1.96
CA GLY A 444 42.25 -2.76 2.70
C GLY A 444 41.73 -3.91 3.57
N HIS A 445 40.68 -3.68 4.35
CA HIS A 445 40.04 -4.73 5.17
C HIS A 445 39.33 -5.79 4.33
N MET A 446 38.67 -5.42 3.22
CA MET A 446 38.04 -6.40 2.31
C MET A 446 39.08 -7.34 1.68
N CYS A 447 40.25 -6.83 1.32
CA CYS A 447 41.35 -7.60 0.73
C CYS A 447 42.05 -8.55 1.72
N GLN A 448 41.88 -8.35 3.03
CA GLN A 448 42.35 -9.31 4.04
C GLN A 448 41.50 -10.59 4.04
N ASN A 449 40.29 -10.56 3.46
CA ASN A 449 39.47 -11.75 3.31
C ASN A 449 40.00 -12.62 2.14
N PRO A 450 40.44 -13.88 2.38
CA PRO A 450 41.08 -14.70 1.35
C PRO A 450 40.16 -15.06 0.17
N VAL A 451 38.85 -14.88 0.34
CA VAL A 451 37.81 -15.19 -0.65
C VAL A 451 37.49 -13.98 -1.55
N VAL A 452 37.93 -12.77 -1.21
CA VAL A 452 37.66 -11.56 -2.01
C VAL A 452 38.95 -11.06 -2.64
N MET A 453 38.93 -10.86 -3.96
CA MET A 453 40.04 -10.28 -4.71
C MET A 453 39.60 -8.96 -5.31
N TYR A 454 40.36 -7.91 -5.03
CA TYR A 454 40.19 -6.61 -5.67
C TYR A 454 41.07 -6.52 -6.91
N ASN A 455 40.45 -6.29 -8.07
CA ASN A 455 41.18 -5.94 -9.27
C ASN A 455 41.19 -4.40 -9.40
N PRO A 456 42.37 -3.76 -9.52
CA PRO A 456 42.47 -2.30 -9.69
C PRO A 456 41.73 -1.76 -10.93
N THR A 457 41.28 -2.62 -11.85
CA THR A 457 40.36 -2.26 -12.95
C THR A 457 38.87 -2.20 -12.52
N GLU A 458 38.59 -1.65 -11.33
CA GLU A 458 37.27 -1.24 -10.79
C GLU A 458 36.30 -2.32 -10.25
N ARG A 459 36.72 -3.57 -10.03
CA ARG A 459 35.80 -4.65 -9.61
C ARG A 459 36.33 -5.52 -8.46
N CYS A 460 35.50 -5.73 -7.44
CA CYS A 460 35.68 -6.80 -6.45
C CYS A 460 35.04 -8.10 -6.97
N VAL A 461 35.80 -9.20 -6.97
CA VAL A 461 35.34 -10.52 -7.42
C VAL A 461 35.68 -11.56 -6.34
N ALA A 462 34.84 -12.58 -6.16
CA ALA A 462 35.19 -13.70 -5.30
C ALA A 462 36.27 -14.57 -5.97
N ARG A 463 37.26 -15.00 -5.20
CA ARG A 463 38.32 -15.91 -5.64
C ARG A 463 37.73 -17.33 -5.72
N ASN A 464 37.44 -17.79 -6.93
CA ASN A 464 36.84 -19.11 -7.14
C ASN A 464 37.90 -20.22 -6.91
N PRO A 465 37.68 -21.21 -6.03
CA PRO A 465 38.51 -22.40 -5.98
C PRO A 465 38.02 -23.39 -7.05
N ALA A 466 38.80 -23.52 -8.14
CA ALA A 466 38.84 -24.61 -9.11
C ALA A 466 37.51 -25.29 -9.55
N VAL A 467 37.05 -25.00 -10.78
CA VAL A 467 36.30 -25.93 -11.65
C VAL A 467 36.75 -25.73 -13.11
N PRO A 468 36.97 -26.79 -13.92
CA PRO A 468 37.52 -26.70 -15.27
C PRO A 468 36.47 -26.44 -16.36
N VAL A 469 36.88 -25.58 -17.31
CA VAL A 469 36.60 -25.49 -18.76
C VAL A 469 35.24 -26.02 -19.31
N ALA A 470 34.38 -25.05 -19.61
CA ALA A 470 33.48 -24.84 -20.76
C ALA A 470 32.77 -26.03 -21.45
N ALA A 471 31.43 -26.00 -21.37
CA ALA A 471 30.48 -26.54 -22.36
C ALA A 471 29.51 -25.39 -22.80
N PRO A 472 28.91 -25.45 -24.00
CA PRO A 472 28.21 -24.31 -24.59
C PRO A 472 26.90 -24.01 -23.85
N VAL A 473 26.64 -22.71 -23.68
CA VAL A 473 25.54 -22.14 -22.89
C VAL A 473 24.19 -22.45 -23.55
N GLU A 474 23.43 -23.38 -22.96
CA GLU A 474 21.98 -23.42 -23.11
C GLU A 474 21.37 -22.28 -22.30
N ALA A 475 20.59 -21.43 -22.99
CA ALA A 475 19.92 -20.28 -22.39
C ALA A 475 18.89 -20.74 -21.35
N THR A 476 19.22 -20.54 -20.08
CA THR A 476 18.29 -20.76 -18.95
C THR A 476 17.27 -19.61 -18.93
N PRO A 477 15.95 -19.86 -18.84
CA PRO A 477 14.97 -18.78 -18.81
C PRO A 477 15.02 -18.05 -17.46
N ALA A 478 15.44 -16.77 -17.48
CA ALA A 478 15.50 -15.91 -16.31
C ALA A 478 14.08 -15.50 -15.85
N SER A 479 13.70 -15.79 -14.61
CA SER A 479 12.35 -15.54 -14.04
C SER A 479 12.03 -14.06 -13.70
N GLY A 480 12.74 -13.10 -14.31
CA GLY A 480 12.42 -11.68 -14.18
C GLY A 480 11.19 -11.29 -15.01
N GLY A 481 10.32 -10.43 -14.46
CA GLY A 481 9.18 -9.90 -15.19
C GLY A 481 9.60 -9.22 -16.50
N LEU A 482 8.76 -9.28 -17.53
CA LEU A 482 9.05 -8.78 -18.89
C LEU A 482 9.62 -7.35 -18.93
N LYS A 483 9.22 -6.49 -17.98
CA LYS A 483 9.71 -5.11 -17.85
C LYS A 483 11.15 -5.00 -17.32
N ASP A 484 11.63 -6.00 -16.59
CA ASP A 484 12.99 -6.03 -16.02
C ASP A 484 14.02 -6.52 -17.03
N ARG A 485 13.58 -7.17 -18.11
CA ARG A 485 14.43 -7.60 -19.24
C ARG A 485 14.79 -6.45 -20.19
N LEU A 486 14.23 -5.26 -19.99
CA LEU A 486 14.44 -4.10 -20.87
C LEU A 486 15.69 -3.29 -20.47
N PRO A 487 16.51 -2.84 -21.44
CA PRO A 487 17.69 -2.03 -21.14
C PRO A 487 17.32 -0.64 -20.62
N LYS A 488 17.89 -0.26 -19.47
CA LYS A 488 17.66 1.06 -18.83
C LYS A 488 18.66 2.15 -19.25
N LYS A 489 19.56 1.85 -20.19
CA LYS A 489 20.60 2.77 -20.69
C LYS A 489 20.28 3.17 -22.12
N ALA A 490 20.78 4.31 -22.56
CA ALA A 490 20.67 4.72 -23.96
C ALA A 490 21.23 3.64 -24.89
N LEU A 491 20.42 3.18 -25.83
CA LEU A 491 20.77 2.08 -26.74
C LEU A 491 21.10 2.63 -28.12
N SER A 492 22.24 2.23 -28.69
CA SER A 492 22.47 2.46 -30.12
C SER A 492 21.35 1.80 -30.95
N VAL A 493 21.01 2.40 -32.09
CA VAL A 493 19.92 1.90 -32.96
C VAL A 493 20.10 0.42 -33.31
N LYS A 494 21.34 -0.02 -33.60
CA LYS A 494 21.65 -1.41 -33.91
C LYS A 494 21.34 -2.36 -32.75
N LEU A 495 21.72 -1.98 -31.53
CA LEU A 495 21.45 -2.80 -30.34
C LEU A 495 19.95 -2.86 -30.04
N ALA A 496 19.27 -1.70 -30.13
CA ALA A 496 17.83 -1.64 -29.94
C ALA A 496 17.05 -2.50 -30.94
N ILE A 497 17.44 -2.51 -32.22
CA ILE A 497 16.82 -3.39 -33.23
C ILE A 497 16.95 -4.86 -32.81
N ALA A 498 18.14 -5.29 -32.35
CA ALA A 498 18.36 -6.66 -31.92
C ALA A 498 17.54 -7.01 -30.67
N ASP A 499 17.62 -6.19 -29.63
CA ASP A 499 16.95 -6.42 -28.34
C ASP A 499 15.42 -6.41 -28.50
N PHE A 500 14.87 -5.43 -29.22
CA PHE A 500 13.43 -5.36 -29.45
C PHE A 500 12.92 -6.43 -30.42
N SER A 501 13.73 -6.88 -31.39
CA SER A 501 13.36 -8.03 -32.24
C SER A 501 13.30 -9.33 -31.42
N ALA A 502 14.29 -9.57 -30.55
CA ALA A 502 14.32 -10.73 -29.68
C ALA A 502 13.14 -10.71 -28.70
N LEU A 503 12.87 -9.55 -28.09
CA LEU A 503 11.72 -9.36 -27.19
C LEU A 503 10.39 -9.57 -27.91
N ALA A 504 10.24 -9.05 -29.13
CA ALA A 504 9.04 -9.24 -29.93
C ALA A 504 8.82 -10.73 -30.24
N LEU A 505 9.86 -11.46 -30.65
CA LEU A 505 9.76 -12.89 -30.93
C LEU A 505 9.46 -13.73 -29.69
N ASP A 506 10.02 -13.39 -28.53
CA ASP A 506 9.71 -14.02 -27.24
C ASP A 506 8.24 -13.80 -26.88
N LEU A 507 7.76 -12.57 -26.99
CA LEU A 507 6.36 -12.24 -26.68
C LEU A 507 5.36 -12.83 -27.65
N LEU A 508 5.73 -12.93 -28.93
CA LEU A 508 4.90 -13.52 -29.97
C LEU A 508 4.68 -15.03 -29.77
N GLN A 509 5.40 -15.68 -28.83
CA GLN A 509 5.08 -17.03 -28.39
C GLN A 509 3.81 -17.10 -27.54
N PHE A 510 3.45 -15.99 -26.89
CA PHE A 510 2.34 -15.90 -25.94
C PHE A 510 1.18 -15.03 -26.44
N VAL A 511 1.47 -14.06 -27.32
CA VAL A 511 0.50 -13.07 -27.81
C VAL A 511 0.59 -13.01 -29.34
N PRO A 512 -0.53 -12.98 -30.10
CA PRO A 512 -0.46 -12.99 -31.57
C PRO A 512 0.10 -11.70 -32.19
N ILE A 513 0.18 -10.61 -31.42
CA ILE A 513 0.58 -9.28 -31.90
C ILE A 513 1.55 -8.58 -30.95
N PHE A 514 2.53 -7.88 -31.51
CA PHE A 514 3.46 -7.01 -30.79
C PHE A 514 3.30 -5.56 -31.31
N ALA A 515 2.56 -4.73 -30.56
CA ALA A 515 2.16 -3.40 -31.00
C ALA A 515 3.34 -2.41 -31.06
N VAL A 516 3.42 -1.60 -32.13
CA VAL A 516 4.46 -0.55 -32.24
C VAL A 516 4.32 0.53 -31.16
N SER A 517 3.12 0.72 -30.59
CA SER A 517 2.91 1.60 -29.43
C SER A 517 3.70 1.14 -28.19
N PHE A 518 3.95 -0.17 -28.04
CA PHE A 518 4.79 -0.69 -26.96
C PHE A 518 6.25 -0.25 -27.13
N LEU A 519 6.78 -0.30 -28.37
CA LEU A 519 8.10 0.26 -28.69
C LEU A 519 8.15 1.76 -28.38
N HIS A 520 7.07 2.48 -28.68
CA HIS A 520 7.01 3.92 -28.41
C HIS A 520 7.18 4.22 -26.91
N GLU A 521 6.51 3.49 -26.02
CA GLU A 521 6.64 3.72 -24.58
C GLU A 521 8.00 3.28 -24.02
N GLU A 522 8.51 2.12 -24.45
CA GLU A 522 9.75 1.59 -23.89
C GLU A 522 11.00 2.33 -24.40
N THR A 523 10.99 2.80 -25.66
CA THR A 523 12.11 3.57 -26.21
C THR A 523 12.31 4.94 -25.57
N LYS A 524 11.30 5.50 -24.89
CA LYS A 524 11.46 6.75 -24.11
C LYS A 524 12.55 6.64 -23.05
N LYS A 525 12.74 5.44 -22.48
CA LYS A 525 13.70 5.18 -21.40
C LYS A 525 15.12 4.93 -21.90
N CYS A 526 15.29 4.62 -23.18
CA CYS A 526 16.58 4.27 -23.78
C CYS A 526 16.96 5.14 -24.99
N LEU A 527 16.34 6.33 -25.12
CA LEU A 527 16.57 7.26 -26.22
C LEU A 527 18.01 7.83 -26.19
N PRO A 528 18.80 7.68 -27.27
CA PRO A 528 20.09 8.33 -27.37
C PRO A 528 19.94 9.86 -27.52
N PRO A 529 20.85 10.66 -26.93
CA PRO A 529 20.74 12.12 -26.89
C PRO A 529 20.74 12.78 -28.28
N GLN A 530 21.28 12.10 -29.30
CA GLN A 530 21.40 12.61 -30.67
C GLN A 530 20.20 12.30 -31.58
N TRP A 531 19.14 11.65 -31.07
CA TRP A 531 17.95 11.31 -31.85
C TRP A 531 16.69 11.93 -31.26
N THR A 532 15.78 12.38 -32.13
CA THR A 532 14.40 12.60 -31.70
C THR A 532 13.72 11.26 -31.48
N HIS A 533 12.77 11.20 -30.56
CA HIS A 533 12.09 9.96 -30.19
C HIS A 533 11.40 9.30 -31.40
N GLU A 534 10.72 10.09 -32.22
CA GLU A 534 10.07 9.62 -33.46
C GLU A 534 11.08 9.08 -34.48
N ALA A 535 12.19 9.78 -34.73
CA ALA A 535 13.21 9.33 -35.68
C ALA A 535 13.89 8.05 -35.21
N TYR A 536 14.08 7.91 -33.89
CA TYR A 536 14.64 6.71 -33.29
C TYR A 536 13.70 5.51 -33.44
N ILE A 537 12.42 5.66 -33.09
CA ILE A 537 11.41 4.60 -33.26
C ILE A 537 11.31 4.20 -34.72
N HIS A 538 11.22 5.17 -35.63
CA HIS A 538 11.12 4.89 -37.07
C HIS A 538 12.29 4.02 -37.55
N ARG A 539 13.52 4.32 -37.10
CA ARG A 539 14.70 3.51 -37.42
C ARG A 539 14.69 2.12 -36.78
N VAL A 540 14.23 2.01 -35.54
CA VAL A 540 14.08 0.70 -34.86
C VAL A 540 13.05 -0.16 -35.57
N VAL A 541 11.86 0.38 -35.87
CA VAL A 541 10.79 -0.32 -36.60
C VAL A 541 11.25 -0.72 -38.00
N GLN A 542 11.95 0.18 -38.72
CA GLN A 542 12.52 -0.14 -40.04
C GLN A 542 13.55 -1.27 -39.96
N GLY A 543 14.38 -1.31 -38.91
CA GLY A 543 15.33 -2.39 -38.68
C GLY A 543 14.65 -3.71 -38.29
N MET A 544 13.65 -3.68 -37.42
CA MET A 544 12.86 -4.86 -37.05
C MET A 544 12.13 -5.46 -38.26
N LYS A 545 11.69 -4.63 -39.22
CA LYS A 545 11.10 -5.10 -40.49
C LYS A 545 12.08 -5.92 -41.35
N GLN A 546 13.39 -5.79 -41.15
CA GLN A 546 14.40 -6.59 -41.84
C GLN A 546 14.58 -7.98 -41.23
N ASN A 547 13.98 -8.25 -40.06
CA ASN A 547 14.01 -9.58 -39.45
C ASN A 547 13.04 -10.51 -40.21
N PRO A 548 13.50 -11.63 -40.79
CA PRO A 548 12.66 -12.52 -41.60
C PRO A 548 11.54 -13.20 -40.79
N LEU A 549 11.65 -13.25 -39.46
CA LEU A 549 10.66 -13.87 -38.57
C LEU A 549 9.54 -12.91 -38.16
N LEU A 550 9.64 -11.62 -38.49
CA LEU A 550 8.67 -10.59 -38.12
C LEU A 550 8.01 -9.99 -39.37
N ARG A 551 6.68 -9.93 -39.38
CA ARG A 551 5.90 -9.24 -40.40
C ARG A 551 5.22 -8.03 -39.79
N LEU A 552 5.41 -6.85 -40.39
CA LEU A 552 4.76 -5.61 -39.98
C LEU A 552 3.40 -5.50 -40.69
N GLU A 553 2.33 -5.38 -39.93
CA GLU A 553 0.95 -5.21 -40.41
C GLU A 553 0.30 -3.98 -39.78
N GLN A 554 -0.86 -3.60 -40.32
CA GLN A 554 -1.71 -2.56 -39.77
C GLN A 554 -3.11 -3.15 -39.50
N ASP A 555 -3.70 -2.76 -38.37
CA ASP A 555 -5.08 -3.17 -38.06
C ASP A 555 -6.09 -2.29 -38.81
N GLU A 556 -7.38 -2.60 -38.67
CA GLU A 556 -8.48 -1.83 -39.27
C GLU A 556 -8.51 -0.35 -38.84
N LYS A 557 -7.83 -0.01 -37.73
CA LYS A 557 -7.71 1.34 -37.19
C LYS A 557 -6.41 2.04 -37.62
N GLY A 558 -5.62 1.43 -38.50
CA GLY A 558 -4.34 1.96 -38.98
C GLY A 558 -3.19 1.86 -37.98
N ARG A 559 -3.34 1.09 -36.90
CA ARG A 559 -2.28 0.90 -35.89
C ARG A 559 -1.33 -0.18 -36.34
N ALA A 560 -0.03 0.15 -36.37
CA ALA A 560 1.01 -0.78 -36.79
C ALA A 560 1.37 -1.78 -35.67
N TYR A 561 1.56 -3.05 -36.03
CA TYR A 561 2.00 -4.12 -35.14
C TYR A 561 2.87 -5.14 -35.88
N PHE A 562 3.75 -5.82 -35.14
CA PHE A 562 4.49 -6.97 -35.65
C PHE A 562 3.74 -8.26 -35.30
N CYS A 563 3.70 -9.21 -36.23
CA CYS A 563 3.28 -10.58 -36.02
C CYS A 563 4.39 -11.54 -36.48
N ARG A 564 4.29 -12.82 -36.12
CA ARG A 564 5.26 -13.84 -36.58
C ARG A 564 5.03 -14.09 -38.07
N ALA A 565 6.08 -13.98 -38.88
CA ALA A 565 6.01 -14.38 -40.28
C ALA A 565 5.69 -15.88 -40.32
N ALA A 566 4.57 -16.26 -40.96
CA ALA A 566 4.22 -17.66 -41.13
C ALA A 566 5.37 -18.38 -41.87
N ASP A 567 5.81 -19.52 -41.33
CA ASP A 567 6.87 -20.32 -41.95
C ASP A 567 6.45 -20.63 -43.40
N ALA A 568 7.26 -20.18 -44.36
CA ALA A 568 6.95 -20.22 -45.79
C ALA A 568 6.85 -21.64 -46.38
N ASP A 569 6.85 -22.69 -45.55
CA ASP A 569 6.78 -24.10 -45.95
C ASP A 569 5.37 -24.71 -45.89
N THR A 570 4.33 -23.94 -45.56
CA THR A 570 2.94 -24.39 -45.72
C THR A 570 2.30 -23.71 -46.93
N THR A 571 2.59 -24.25 -48.12
CA THR A 571 1.93 -23.86 -49.37
C THR A 571 0.43 -24.22 -49.30
N PRO A 572 -0.51 -23.25 -49.35
CA PRO A 572 -1.90 -23.55 -49.58
C PRO A 572 -2.10 -23.58 -51.10
N THR A 573 -2.26 -24.78 -51.66
CA THR A 573 -2.68 -24.95 -53.06
C THR A 573 -4.18 -24.66 -53.14
N HIS A 574 -4.55 -23.41 -53.40
CA HIS A 574 -5.82 -23.10 -54.05
C HIS A 574 -5.69 -21.78 -54.83
N ALA A 575 -5.66 -21.91 -56.15
CA ALA A 575 -5.73 -20.79 -57.08
C ALA A 575 -7.10 -20.08 -56.98
N PRO A 576 -7.16 -18.74 -57.15
CA PRO A 576 -8.42 -18.03 -57.28
C PRO A 576 -8.95 -18.16 -58.71
N PRO A 577 -10.27 -18.31 -58.93
CA PRO A 577 -10.83 -18.20 -60.26
C PRO A 577 -10.83 -16.74 -60.72
N THR A 578 -10.47 -16.57 -61.98
CA THR A 578 -10.49 -15.35 -62.78
C THR A 578 -11.88 -14.70 -62.80
N LYS A 579 -11.90 -13.38 -62.66
CA LYS A 579 -13.05 -12.51 -62.95
C LYS A 579 -13.12 -12.25 -64.45
N ASP A 580 -14.28 -12.46 -65.05
CA ASP A 580 -14.66 -11.85 -66.33
C ASP A 580 -15.78 -10.83 -66.10
N ASP A 581 -15.72 -9.78 -66.92
CA ASP A 581 -16.48 -8.54 -66.94
C ASP A 581 -17.99 -8.67 -67.25
N GLU A 582 -18.84 -7.91 -66.55
CA GLU A 582 -20.06 -7.30 -67.15
C GLU A 582 -20.55 -6.06 -66.34
N PRO A 583 -21.11 -5.01 -66.99
CA PRO A 583 -21.34 -3.67 -66.41
C PRO A 583 -22.77 -3.50 -65.81
N PRO A 584 -23.09 -2.35 -65.18
CA PRO A 584 -23.99 -2.31 -64.02
C PRO A 584 -25.47 -2.17 -64.41
N GLN A 585 -26.33 -2.97 -63.77
CA GLN A 585 -27.77 -2.73 -63.75
C GLN A 585 -28.26 -2.17 -62.42
N LYS A 586 -29.04 -1.09 -62.54
CA LYS A 586 -29.68 -0.33 -61.47
C LYS A 586 -30.87 -1.09 -60.85
N ARG A 587 -31.13 -0.79 -59.57
CA ARG A 587 -32.35 -0.98 -58.76
C ARG A 587 -32.55 -2.36 -58.12
N ALA A 588 -32.53 -2.41 -56.79
CA ALA A 588 -33.75 -2.31 -55.97
C ALA A 588 -33.40 -2.37 -54.47
N LYS A 589 -34.03 -1.51 -53.67
CA LYS A 589 -34.02 -1.57 -52.21
C LYS A 589 -34.64 -2.90 -51.78
N LYS A 590 -33.85 -3.80 -51.19
CA LYS A 590 -34.34 -4.99 -50.49
C LYS A 590 -34.13 -4.75 -49.00
N ALA A 591 -35.23 -4.69 -48.26
CA ALA A 591 -35.26 -4.54 -46.82
C ALA A 591 -34.55 -5.72 -46.15
N LEU A 592 -33.65 -5.40 -45.22
CA LEU A 592 -33.10 -6.37 -44.26
C LEU A 592 -34.24 -6.82 -43.31
N PRO A 593 -34.39 -8.13 -43.04
CA PRO A 593 -35.30 -8.59 -42.01
C PRO A 593 -34.76 -8.21 -40.62
N ALA A 594 -35.69 -7.79 -39.76
CA ALA A 594 -35.43 -7.48 -38.36
C ALA A 594 -34.80 -8.69 -37.64
N ILE A 595 -33.60 -8.49 -37.11
CA ILE A 595 -32.97 -9.42 -36.16
C ILE A 595 -33.65 -9.18 -34.81
N THR A 596 -34.46 -10.13 -34.38
CA THR A 596 -35.00 -10.23 -33.02
C THR A 596 -33.87 -10.44 -32.00
N PRO A 597 -33.75 -9.64 -30.93
CA PRO A 597 -32.78 -9.88 -29.87
C PRO A 597 -33.40 -10.85 -28.87
N ALA A 598 -33.18 -12.15 -29.09
CA ALA A 598 -33.48 -13.19 -28.12
C ALA A 598 -32.20 -13.97 -27.82
N MET A 599 -31.22 -13.30 -27.20
CA MET A 599 -30.24 -13.99 -26.37
C MET A 599 -30.64 -13.71 -24.93
N ALA A 600 -31.04 -14.77 -24.22
CA ALA A 600 -31.34 -14.74 -22.81
C ALA A 600 -30.07 -14.34 -22.06
N TRP A 601 -30.08 -13.12 -21.53
CA TRP A 601 -29.10 -12.62 -20.60
C TRP A 601 -29.25 -13.42 -19.30
N THR A 602 -28.20 -14.10 -18.85
CA THR A 602 -28.06 -14.38 -17.43
C THR A 602 -27.78 -13.04 -16.75
N GLU A 603 -28.82 -12.44 -16.19
CA GLU A 603 -28.68 -11.18 -15.45
C GLU A 603 -27.59 -11.36 -14.38
N PRO A 604 -26.55 -10.50 -14.35
CA PRO A 604 -25.56 -10.56 -13.29
C PRO A 604 -26.29 -10.43 -11.96
N ARG A 605 -26.04 -11.37 -11.04
CA ARG A 605 -26.66 -11.35 -9.71
C ARG A 605 -26.49 -9.94 -9.12
N PRO A 606 -27.57 -9.27 -8.71
CA PRO A 606 -27.45 -7.95 -8.12
C PRO A 606 -26.48 -8.03 -6.94
N VAL A 607 -25.46 -7.16 -6.95
CA VAL A 607 -24.64 -6.94 -5.76
C VAL A 607 -25.60 -6.44 -4.69
N ALA A 608 -25.95 -7.31 -3.75
CA ALA A 608 -26.77 -6.94 -2.61
C ALA A 608 -25.94 -5.98 -1.75
N PHE A 609 -26.21 -4.68 -1.87
CA PHE A 609 -25.74 -3.71 -0.90
C PHE A 609 -26.56 -3.93 0.37
N PRO A 610 -25.95 -4.20 1.53
CA PRO A 610 -26.69 -4.35 2.78
C PRO A 610 -27.40 -3.02 3.10
N SER A 611 -28.68 -2.90 2.73
CA SER A 611 -29.51 -1.74 3.02
C SER A 611 -30.09 -1.77 4.44
N ASP A 612 -30.06 -2.94 5.08
CA ASP A 612 -30.83 -3.23 6.29
C ASP A 612 -29.96 -3.39 7.55
N VAL A 613 -28.69 -2.98 7.48
CA VAL A 613 -27.96 -2.65 8.70
C VAL A 613 -28.42 -1.26 9.13
N VAL A 614 -29.58 -1.20 9.79
CA VAL A 614 -29.79 -0.18 10.84
C VAL A 614 -28.50 -0.22 11.65
N PRO A 615 -27.79 0.89 11.86
CA PRO A 615 -26.69 0.89 12.81
C PRO A 615 -27.31 0.43 14.12
N ARG A 616 -27.08 -0.83 14.49
CA ARG A 616 -27.23 -1.25 15.86
C ARG A 616 -26.41 -0.21 16.59
N ALA A 617 -27.05 0.59 17.45
CA ALA A 617 -26.32 1.48 18.33
C ALA A 617 -25.16 0.63 18.85
N MET A 618 -23.94 0.97 18.46
CA MET A 618 -22.78 0.33 19.03
C MET A 618 -22.88 0.72 20.50
N ASP A 619 -23.39 -0.18 21.31
CA ASP A 619 -23.15 -0.15 22.74
C ASP A 619 -21.62 -0.23 22.87
N LEU A 620 -21.02 0.95 22.88
CA LEU A 620 -19.67 1.23 23.33
C LEU A 620 -19.66 1.06 24.86
N GLU A 621 -20.16 -0.07 25.36
CA GLU A 621 -19.66 -0.61 26.61
C GLU A 621 -18.32 -1.24 26.29
N THR A 622 -17.27 -0.43 26.41
CA THR A 622 -15.89 -0.91 26.47
C THR A 622 -15.79 -2.04 27.48
N ASP A 623 -14.96 -3.05 27.23
CA ASP A 623 -14.66 -4.09 28.24
C ASP A 623 -14.26 -3.46 29.59
N ASP A 624 -13.68 -2.25 29.57
CA ASP A 624 -13.40 -1.45 30.76
C ASP A 624 -14.64 -1.02 31.57
N THR A 625 -15.78 -0.73 30.95
CA THR A 625 -17.01 -0.38 31.70
C THR A 625 -17.63 -1.61 32.36
N LYS A 626 -17.55 -2.79 31.72
CA LYS A 626 -17.93 -4.06 32.36
C LYS A 626 -16.93 -4.47 33.44
N LEU A 627 -15.63 -4.24 33.23
CA LEU A 627 -14.58 -4.49 34.22
C LEU A 627 -14.71 -3.53 35.41
N GLN A 628 -15.06 -2.26 35.18
CA GLN A 628 -15.32 -1.28 36.24
C GLN A 628 -16.63 -1.57 36.97
N ALA A 629 -17.69 -1.99 36.28
CA ALA A 629 -18.94 -2.43 36.90
C ALA A 629 -18.72 -3.70 37.74
N HIS A 630 -17.89 -4.64 37.27
CA HIS A 630 -17.51 -5.84 38.02
C HIS A 630 -16.61 -5.52 39.22
N ARG A 631 -15.63 -4.61 39.08
CA ARG A 631 -14.80 -4.12 40.19
C ARG A 631 -15.65 -3.39 41.23
N LYS A 632 -16.59 -2.56 40.79
CA LYS A 632 -17.55 -1.88 41.66
C LYS A 632 -18.46 -2.87 42.37
N ALA A 633 -18.97 -3.89 41.68
CA ALA A 633 -19.77 -4.96 42.28
C ALA A 633 -18.98 -5.79 43.30
N LEU A 634 -17.69 -6.04 43.08
CA LEU A 634 -16.81 -6.73 44.03
C LEU A 634 -16.52 -5.91 45.29
N VAL A 635 -16.37 -4.58 45.13
CA VAL A 635 -16.19 -3.62 46.22
C VAL A 635 -17.48 -3.46 47.02
N ASP A 636 -18.62 -3.31 46.34
CA ASP A 636 -19.95 -3.21 46.96
C ASP A 636 -20.36 -4.53 47.64
N ALA A 637 -19.87 -5.69 47.17
CA ALA A 637 -20.03 -7.00 47.80
C ALA A 637 -19.09 -7.25 49.00
N GLY A 638 -18.25 -6.28 49.37
CA GLY A 638 -17.41 -6.36 50.56
C GLY A 638 -16.24 -7.34 50.48
N THR A 639 -15.77 -7.67 49.27
CA THR A 639 -14.62 -8.57 49.09
C THR A 639 -13.32 -7.76 49.20
N PRO A 640 -12.47 -7.98 50.22
CA PRO A 640 -11.23 -7.21 50.36
C PRO A 640 -10.21 -7.61 49.27
N PRO A 641 -9.37 -6.68 48.78
CA PRO A 641 -8.32 -6.99 47.83
C PRO A 641 -7.22 -7.81 48.52
N SER A 642 -6.98 -9.02 48.01
CA SER A 642 -5.93 -9.92 48.46
C SER A 642 -4.59 -9.51 47.84
N ASP A 643 -3.84 -8.66 48.54
CA ASP A 643 -2.42 -8.38 48.30
C ASP A 643 -1.54 -9.50 48.87
N VAL A 644 -1.61 -10.71 48.31
CA VAL A 644 -0.54 -11.73 48.39
C VAL A 644 -0.79 -12.71 47.24
N MET A 645 0.17 -12.88 46.33
CA MET A 645 0.52 -14.15 45.63
C MET A 645 1.50 -13.87 44.48
N ASP A 646 2.72 -13.44 44.83
CA ASP A 646 3.94 -13.76 44.06
C ASP A 646 4.61 -14.90 44.84
N ASP A 647 4.46 -16.16 44.38
CA ASP A 647 5.47 -17.25 44.54
C ASP A 647 5.02 -18.68 44.14
N ALA A 648 3.81 -18.90 43.62
CA ALA A 648 3.34 -20.26 43.31
C ALA A 648 3.34 -20.61 41.80
N ARG A 649 4.49 -20.52 41.11
CA ARG A 649 4.67 -21.17 39.79
C ARG A 649 6.08 -21.75 39.58
N ARG A 650 6.45 -22.75 40.39
CA ARG A 650 7.47 -23.75 40.04
C ARG A 650 7.14 -25.12 40.63
N GLN A 651 6.19 -25.83 40.03
CA GLN A 651 6.16 -27.30 40.07
C GLN A 651 5.70 -27.81 38.70
N TYR A 652 6.67 -28.13 37.85
CA TYR A 652 6.47 -28.94 36.66
C TYR A 652 6.26 -30.39 37.09
N LEU A 653 5.07 -30.93 36.85
CA LEU A 653 4.85 -32.37 36.76
C LEU A 653 5.02 -32.79 35.28
N PRO A 654 5.72 -33.90 34.98
CA PRO A 654 5.84 -34.38 33.60
C PRO A 654 4.49 -34.96 33.11
N PRO A 655 4.23 -34.94 31.79
CA PRO A 655 2.99 -35.46 31.25
C PRO A 655 2.89 -36.98 31.43
N ARG A 656 1.71 -37.43 31.86
CA ARG A 656 1.32 -38.85 31.91
C ARG A 656 1.38 -39.46 30.51
N ALA A 657 2.05 -40.61 30.40
CA ALA A 657 2.06 -41.44 29.21
C ALA A 657 0.64 -41.89 28.84
N ILE A 658 0.32 -41.83 27.55
CA ILE A 658 -0.87 -42.40 26.94
C ILE A 658 -0.64 -43.92 26.82
N PRO A 659 -1.56 -44.79 27.28
CA PRO A 659 -1.47 -46.22 27.03
C PRO A 659 -1.72 -46.51 25.54
N LEU A 660 -0.73 -47.08 24.87
CA LEU A 660 -0.91 -47.76 23.58
C LEU A 660 -1.39 -49.18 23.87
N ASP A 661 -2.70 -49.41 23.77
CA ASP A 661 -3.23 -50.76 23.64
C ASP A 661 -2.99 -51.26 22.21
N LEU A 662 -1.99 -52.14 22.09
CA LEU A 662 -1.79 -53.01 20.95
C LEU A 662 -2.84 -54.12 21.00
N VAL A 663 -3.85 -54.03 20.14
CA VAL A 663 -4.64 -55.21 19.75
C VAL A 663 -3.81 -55.97 18.73
N ALA A 664 -3.22 -57.07 19.18
CA ALA A 664 -2.83 -58.16 18.31
C ALA A 664 -4.10 -58.80 17.75
N MET A 665 -4.19 -58.94 16.43
CA MET A 665 -5.03 -59.94 15.80
C MET A 665 -4.12 -60.93 15.09
N ASP A 666 -4.38 -62.21 15.41
CA ASP A 666 -3.90 -63.41 14.74
C ASP A 666 -4.23 -63.45 13.24
#